data_AF-A0A5P8VRZ3-F1
#
_entry.id   AF-A0A5P8VRZ3-F1
#
_cell.length_a   1.000
_cell.length_b   1.000
_cell.length_c   1.000
_cell.angle_alpha   90.00
_cell.angle_beta   90.00
_cell.angle_gamma   90.00
#
_symmetry.space_group_name_H-M   'P 1'
#
loop_
_entity.id
_entity.type
_entity.pdbx_description
1 polymer ?
#
loop_
_entity_poly.entity_id
_entity_poly.type
_entity_poly.pdbx_seq_one_letter_code
_entity_poly.pdbx_strand_id
1 'polypeptide(L)'
;MNTFYNLFKSLGFAISGVITFSTIPAIAQIIPDGTLPTNSLVKTQGNTTIIEGGTPKGNNLFHSFKEFSLINNGSIAEFQYVGGIQNIISRVTGKSVSEIDGILQIKGTANLFLINPNGIVFGPNASLQIGGSFVASTASSLNFADGTKFSATDIQTKPLLTVSVPIGLQFGATAAPIQNQSQAFSNGATVGLQVQPDKTLALVGGDITLSGGNLTAASGRIELGSVAANSLVSLKPTNQGWLLGYEGVQNFQNIQLIPRTDKGSQIPSQVDASNEDGSGGNIQVQGNSVELTGYLVRLRTQTTGAKDGGDLTINANKLSVRDGAVVSTSTRGTGNAGKLTVNASESVEVIGRALLPNNPGFLIPSSLTSGTTVAGKGGDLIINTKRLLIQDRGQITTRSNPVFRNGQFIAAGTGTAGDLTVNASESIEIRGKESGLFALTNTSGDAGNLTINTGQLIVRDQGEVTVSSVFANNNPVNQVNLGKAGNLNVTAHSILLDNQGTLTSNSDLGRGGDITLEVRDLLLMRHNSQISTNAGKTGNLGGNGGNININSRFIVAVPNENSDISANAFTGTGGNIQINSQGIFGIESRTKPTEKSDITASSELGVSGVTNINAPNNSFIQNSFIELLPNVIDTKALIANSCISRGIKREENSFTITGSGALRNSPGDVLISIYPTGEVRSVEPISRPWKKGDPIIEPQGLYRLPNGQLILSRSC
;
A
#
# COMPACT_ATOMS: atom_id res chain seq x y z
N MET A 1 -5.13 -50.29 44.23
CA MET A 1 -5.39 -48.89 43.82
C MET A 1 -6.52 -48.94 42.80
N ASN A 2 -7.73 -49.12 43.30
CA ASN A 2 -8.68 -48.04 43.61
C ASN A 2 -9.06 -47.26 42.35
N THR A 3 -10.15 -47.60 41.68
CA THR A 3 -11.51 -47.06 41.96
C THR A 3 -11.51 -45.54 42.12
N PHE A 4 -11.44 -44.82 41.01
CA PHE A 4 -11.82 -43.41 40.91
C PHE A 4 -12.25 -43.02 39.49
N TYR A 5 -13.00 -43.88 38.78
CA TYR A 5 -13.45 -43.55 37.42
C TYR A 5 -14.88 -43.94 37.03
N ASN A 6 -15.69 -44.52 37.92
CA ASN A 6 -17.05 -44.95 37.56
C ASN A 6 -18.07 -44.70 38.67
N LEU A 7 -18.24 -43.43 39.06
CA LEU A 7 -19.33 -43.07 39.98
C LEU A 7 -19.91 -41.67 39.77
N PHE A 8 -20.15 -41.24 38.53
CA PHE A 8 -21.13 -40.16 38.23
C PHE A 8 -21.75 -40.31 36.83
N LYS A 9 -22.14 -41.54 36.48
CA LYS A 9 -23.18 -41.80 35.48
C LYS A 9 -24.40 -42.34 36.24
N SER A 10 -25.52 -41.62 36.14
CA SER A 10 -26.89 -41.96 36.55
C SER A 10 -27.42 -41.30 37.83
N LEU A 11 -28.04 -40.14 37.66
CA LEU A 11 -29.28 -39.65 38.31
C LEU A 11 -29.65 -38.37 37.53
N GLY A 12 -30.83 -38.14 36.94
CA GLY A 12 -32.09 -38.86 36.96
C GLY A 12 -33.02 -38.36 35.84
N PHE A 13 -34.20 -38.96 35.83
CA PHE A 13 -35.25 -38.95 34.83
C PHE A 13 -35.90 -37.58 34.51
N ALA A 14 -36.29 -37.46 33.23
CA ALA A 14 -37.55 -36.95 32.67
C ALA A 14 -38.20 -35.65 33.21
N ILE A 15 -38.16 -34.59 32.37
CA ILE A 15 -39.36 -33.85 31.95
C ILE A 15 -39.23 -33.61 30.44
N SER A 16 -39.99 -34.39 29.66
CA SER A 16 -40.24 -34.12 28.24
C SER A 16 -41.26 -32.98 28.17
N GLY A 17 -40.77 -31.75 28.06
CA GLY A 17 -41.54 -30.61 27.58
C GLY A 17 -41.24 -30.43 26.11
N VAL A 18 -42.16 -30.84 25.24
CA VAL A 18 -42.16 -30.44 23.84
C VAL A 18 -42.37 -28.92 23.83
N ILE A 19 -41.29 -28.16 23.84
CA ILE A 19 -41.32 -26.77 23.38
C ILE A 19 -41.32 -26.88 21.86
N THR A 20 -42.52 -26.93 21.28
CA THR A 20 -42.70 -26.50 19.91
C THR A 20 -42.19 -25.06 19.85
N PHE A 21 -40.95 -24.87 19.39
CA PHE A 21 -40.55 -23.59 18.83
C PHE A 21 -41.43 -23.39 17.60
N SER A 22 -42.60 -22.77 17.81
CA SER A 22 -43.22 -22.02 16.73
C SER A 22 -42.16 -21.00 16.31
N THR A 23 -41.53 -21.24 15.17
CA THR A 23 -40.79 -20.19 14.47
C THR A 23 -41.81 -19.14 14.09
N ILE A 24 -42.07 -18.20 15.00
CA ILE A 24 -42.75 -16.97 14.66
C ILE A 24 -41.77 -16.29 13.69
N PRO A 25 -42.09 -16.11 12.40
CA PRO A 25 -41.23 -15.35 11.51
C PRO A 25 -41.04 -13.98 12.17
N ALA A 26 -39.78 -13.63 12.47
CA ALA A 26 -39.48 -12.36 13.09
C ALA A 26 -39.87 -11.27 12.09
N ILE A 27 -40.95 -10.55 12.38
CA ILE A 27 -41.41 -9.42 11.56
C ILE A 27 -40.26 -8.41 11.49
N ALA A 28 -40.05 -7.78 10.34
CA ALA A 28 -39.08 -6.68 10.21
C ALA A 28 -39.24 -5.68 11.37
N GLN A 29 -38.13 -5.36 12.06
CA GLN A 29 -38.13 -4.54 13.27
C GLN A 29 -37.96 -3.06 12.89
N ILE A 30 -38.97 -2.51 12.22
CA ILE A 30 -39.04 -1.07 11.93
C ILE A 30 -40.10 -0.46 12.85
N ILE A 31 -39.65 0.21 13.91
CA ILE A 31 -40.51 0.72 14.98
C ILE A 31 -40.31 2.23 15.08
N PRO A 32 -41.34 3.07 14.83
CA PRO A 32 -41.29 4.52 15.05
C PRO A 32 -41.05 4.88 16.52
N ASP A 33 -40.42 6.04 16.80
CA ASP A 33 -40.16 6.48 18.19
C ASP A 33 -41.14 7.54 18.73
N GLY A 34 -42.03 8.09 17.89
CA GLY A 34 -43.03 9.07 18.32
C GLY A 34 -42.50 10.49 18.56
N THR A 35 -41.24 10.80 18.20
CA THR A 35 -40.57 12.06 18.55
C THR A 35 -40.78 13.22 17.56
N LEU A 36 -41.47 12.98 16.45
CA LEU A 36 -41.70 13.99 15.41
C LEU A 36 -43.07 14.68 15.56
N PRO A 37 -43.23 15.93 15.07
CA PRO A 37 -44.54 16.60 15.03
C PRO A 37 -45.62 15.79 14.28
N THR A 38 -45.25 15.26 13.11
CA THR A 38 -46.00 14.23 12.38
C THR A 38 -45.12 12.99 12.34
N ASN A 39 -45.54 11.95 13.06
CA ASN A 39 -44.73 10.75 13.26
C ASN A 39 -44.65 9.86 12.03
N SER A 40 -43.57 9.09 11.95
CA SER A 40 -43.44 7.99 10.99
C SER A 40 -44.48 6.93 11.29
N LEU A 41 -45.13 6.42 10.24
CA LEU A 41 -46.11 5.35 10.31
C LEU A 41 -45.54 4.15 9.57
N VAL A 42 -45.70 2.97 10.18
CA VAL A 42 -45.17 1.71 9.64
C VAL A 42 -46.29 0.71 9.52
N LYS A 43 -46.49 0.17 8.31
CA LYS A 43 -47.49 -0.85 7.99
C LYS A 43 -46.83 -1.99 7.25
N THR A 44 -46.93 -3.21 7.76
CA THR A 44 -46.41 -4.39 7.07
C THR A 44 -47.52 -5.08 6.27
N GLN A 45 -47.30 -5.27 4.97
CA GLN A 45 -48.18 -5.97 4.04
C GLN A 45 -47.36 -7.04 3.30
N GLY A 46 -47.56 -8.31 3.68
CA GLY A 46 -46.70 -9.40 3.19
C GLY A 46 -45.24 -9.16 3.57
N ASN A 47 -44.34 -9.19 2.57
CA ASN A 47 -42.91 -8.92 2.77
C ASN A 47 -42.55 -7.43 2.75
N THR A 48 -43.51 -6.54 2.44
CA THR A 48 -43.26 -5.11 2.34
C THR A 48 -43.68 -4.40 3.62
N THR A 49 -42.73 -3.72 4.25
CA THR A 49 -42.94 -2.77 5.32
C THR A 49 -43.01 -1.37 4.71
N ILE A 50 -44.22 -0.85 4.60
CA ILE A 50 -44.51 0.49 4.07
C ILE A 50 -44.26 1.51 5.18
N ILE A 51 -43.44 2.50 4.88
CA ILE A 51 -43.11 3.63 5.73
C ILE A 51 -43.77 4.88 5.13
N GLU A 52 -44.75 5.43 5.83
CA GLU A 52 -45.48 6.62 5.42
C GLU A 52 -45.51 7.65 6.57
N GLY A 53 -46.27 8.74 6.40
CA GLY A 53 -46.31 9.83 7.38
C GLY A 53 -44.97 10.55 7.43
N GLY A 54 -44.43 10.76 8.62
CA GLY A 54 -43.24 11.59 8.82
C GLY A 54 -43.57 13.09 8.73
N THR A 55 -42.59 13.93 9.05
CA THR A 55 -42.81 15.38 9.07
C THR A 55 -42.18 16.04 7.85
N PRO A 56 -42.97 16.55 6.89
CA PRO A 56 -42.44 17.32 5.77
C PRO A 56 -42.11 18.75 6.19
N LYS A 57 -40.94 19.25 5.76
CA LYS A 57 -40.55 20.65 5.82
C LYS A 57 -39.82 21.04 4.53
N GLY A 58 -40.52 21.79 3.68
CA GLY A 58 -40.01 22.15 2.36
C GLY A 58 -39.73 20.89 1.55
N ASN A 59 -38.49 20.77 1.05
CA ASN A 59 -38.07 19.61 0.25
C ASN A 59 -37.51 18.44 1.10
N ASN A 60 -37.57 18.54 2.43
CA ASN A 60 -37.11 17.49 3.36
C ASN A 60 -38.30 16.76 3.98
N LEU A 61 -38.22 15.43 4.05
CA LEU A 61 -39.15 14.57 4.79
C LEU A 61 -38.41 13.85 5.91
N PHE A 62 -38.80 14.10 7.15
CA PHE A 62 -38.12 13.54 8.33
C PHE A 62 -38.84 12.29 8.83
N HIS A 63 -38.08 11.22 9.05
CA HIS A 63 -38.51 9.99 9.72
C HIS A 63 -37.64 9.70 10.96
N SER A 64 -38.26 9.10 11.97
CA SER A 64 -37.59 8.79 13.24
C SER A 64 -38.05 7.43 13.76
N PHE A 65 -37.09 6.57 14.06
CA PHE A 65 -37.33 5.19 14.45
C PHE A 65 -36.61 4.87 15.74
N LYS A 66 -37.26 4.11 16.61
CA LYS A 66 -36.61 3.47 17.76
C LYS A 66 -35.73 2.32 17.27
N GLU A 67 -36.23 1.52 16.33
CA GLU A 67 -35.53 0.38 15.75
C GLU A 67 -35.74 0.39 14.23
N PHE A 68 -34.70 0.03 13.47
CA PHE A 68 -34.75 -0.01 12.01
C PHE A 68 -33.87 -1.16 11.50
N SER A 69 -34.47 -2.34 11.34
CA SER A 69 -33.82 -3.53 10.81
C SER A 69 -34.74 -4.31 9.84
N LEU A 70 -34.14 -4.83 8.77
CA LEU A 70 -34.72 -5.74 7.78
C LEU A 70 -34.00 -7.08 7.87
N ILE A 71 -34.51 -7.99 8.70
CA ILE A 71 -33.80 -9.24 9.05
C ILE A 71 -34.16 -10.45 8.18
N ASN A 72 -35.13 -10.31 7.27
CA ASN A 72 -35.58 -11.40 6.42
C ASN A 72 -35.17 -11.16 4.96
N ASN A 73 -34.61 -12.19 4.32
CA ASN A 73 -34.33 -12.15 2.89
C ASN A 73 -35.60 -11.84 2.09
N GLY A 74 -35.50 -10.85 1.18
CA GLY A 74 -36.61 -10.40 0.35
C GLY A 74 -37.63 -9.49 1.05
N SER A 75 -37.39 -9.11 2.31
CA SER A 75 -38.16 -8.05 2.96
C SER A 75 -37.86 -6.69 2.33
N ILE A 76 -38.87 -5.83 2.24
CA ILE A 76 -38.77 -4.51 1.62
C ILE A 76 -39.15 -3.45 2.66
N ALA A 77 -38.31 -2.43 2.85
CA ALA A 77 -38.72 -1.17 3.49
C ALA A 77 -39.05 -0.16 2.38
N GLU A 78 -40.33 0.13 2.17
CA GLU A 78 -40.78 1.06 1.13
C GLU A 78 -41.12 2.42 1.75
N PHE A 79 -40.30 3.43 1.49
CA PHE A 79 -40.60 4.81 1.87
C PHE A 79 -41.55 5.46 0.86
N GLN A 80 -42.72 5.88 1.35
CA GLN A 80 -43.73 6.57 0.56
C GLN A 80 -43.83 8.04 0.97
N TYR A 81 -43.97 8.91 -0.02
CA TYR A 81 -44.07 10.35 0.16
C TYR A 81 -44.96 10.98 -0.92
N VAL A 82 -45.43 12.19 -0.67
CA VAL A 82 -46.18 13.00 -1.65
C VAL A 82 -45.21 14.00 -2.29
N GLY A 83 -45.36 14.28 -3.60
CA GLY A 83 -44.39 14.99 -4.43
C GLY A 83 -43.80 16.29 -3.85
N GLY A 84 -42.63 16.69 -4.37
CA GLY A 84 -41.88 17.86 -3.90
C GLY A 84 -40.78 17.57 -2.86
N ILE A 85 -40.65 16.32 -2.41
CA ILE A 85 -39.56 15.91 -1.51
C ILE A 85 -38.31 15.55 -2.31
N GLN A 86 -37.19 16.17 -1.92
CA GLN A 86 -35.85 15.91 -2.44
C GLN A 86 -35.05 14.99 -1.51
N ASN A 87 -35.21 15.12 -0.19
CA ASN A 87 -34.46 14.35 0.80
C ASN A 87 -35.41 13.67 1.80
N ILE A 88 -35.31 12.34 1.90
CA ILE A 88 -35.88 11.57 3.00
C ILE A 88 -34.78 11.38 4.03
N ILE A 89 -34.99 11.90 5.24
CA ILE A 89 -33.99 11.95 6.30
C ILE A 89 -34.47 11.09 7.46
N SER A 90 -33.82 9.94 7.64
CA SER A 90 -34.20 8.92 8.63
C SER A 90 -33.14 8.81 9.72
N ARG A 91 -33.57 8.83 10.99
CA ARG A 91 -32.70 8.57 12.15
C ARG A 91 -33.19 7.38 12.98
N VAL A 92 -32.24 6.69 13.62
CA VAL A 92 -32.52 5.66 14.63
C VAL A 92 -32.11 6.16 16.01
N THR A 93 -33.06 6.26 16.93
CA THR A 93 -32.89 6.83 18.28
C THR A 93 -32.77 5.79 19.38
N GLY A 94 -33.11 4.53 19.10
CA GLY A 94 -32.88 3.43 20.03
C GLY A 94 -31.41 3.02 20.13
N LYS A 95 -31.17 1.88 20.76
CA LYS A 95 -29.82 1.36 21.05
C LYS A 95 -29.38 0.22 20.12
N SER A 96 -30.24 -0.18 19.19
CA SER A 96 -30.01 -1.33 18.32
C SER A 96 -29.23 -0.94 17.08
N VAL A 97 -28.33 -1.83 16.65
CA VAL A 97 -27.69 -1.79 15.33
C VAL A 97 -28.77 -1.95 14.25
N SER A 98 -28.62 -1.26 13.13
CA SER A 98 -29.47 -1.49 11.95
C SER A 98 -28.94 -2.66 11.14
N GLU A 99 -29.63 -3.79 11.19
CA GLU A 99 -29.35 -4.97 10.36
C GLU A 99 -30.24 -4.92 9.12
N ILE A 100 -29.64 -4.68 7.95
CA ILE A 100 -30.33 -4.52 6.67
C ILE A 100 -29.95 -5.69 5.77
N ASP A 101 -30.76 -6.74 5.73
CA ASP A 101 -30.63 -7.91 4.84
C ASP A 101 -31.84 -8.01 3.88
N GLY A 102 -32.30 -6.86 3.39
CA GLY A 102 -33.44 -6.72 2.48
C GLY A 102 -33.34 -5.48 1.58
N ILE A 103 -34.46 -5.08 0.99
CA ILE A 103 -34.52 -4.00 -0.01
C ILE A 103 -34.93 -2.69 0.65
N LEU A 104 -34.11 -1.64 0.55
CA LEU A 104 -34.53 -0.27 0.83
C LEU A 104 -35.08 0.35 -0.45
N GLN A 105 -36.37 0.69 -0.47
CA GLN A 105 -37.07 1.14 -1.68
C GLN A 105 -37.68 2.53 -1.50
N ILE A 106 -37.51 3.36 -2.54
CA ILE A 106 -38.21 4.65 -2.71
C ILE A 106 -38.81 4.68 -4.11
N LYS A 107 -40.13 4.85 -4.20
CA LYS A 107 -40.81 5.11 -5.47
C LYS A 107 -40.74 6.60 -5.79
N GLY A 108 -39.67 7.01 -6.46
CA GLY A 108 -39.44 8.40 -6.84
C GLY A 108 -37.95 8.73 -6.92
N THR A 109 -37.62 10.03 -6.98
CA THR A 109 -36.26 10.54 -7.21
C THR A 109 -35.58 11.10 -5.95
N ALA A 110 -36.22 10.99 -4.79
CA ALA A 110 -35.68 11.51 -3.54
C ALA A 110 -34.39 10.77 -3.10
N ASN A 111 -33.48 11.53 -2.48
CA ASN A 111 -32.34 10.98 -1.76
C ASN A 111 -32.79 10.34 -0.45
N LEU A 112 -32.02 9.36 0.04
CA LEU A 112 -32.22 8.77 1.36
C LEU A 112 -30.99 8.96 2.24
N PHE A 113 -31.21 9.56 3.40
CA PHE A 113 -30.26 9.59 4.51
C PHE A 113 -30.74 8.63 5.59
N LEU A 114 -29.85 7.74 6.03
CA LEU A 114 -30.08 6.85 7.17
C LEU A 114 -28.96 7.03 8.18
N ILE A 115 -29.28 7.56 9.36
CA ILE A 115 -28.31 7.70 10.46
C ILE A 115 -28.66 6.77 11.63
N ASN A 116 -27.70 5.95 12.06
CA ASN A 116 -27.79 5.13 13.27
C ASN A 116 -26.46 5.12 14.04
N PRO A 117 -26.36 5.85 15.16
CA PRO A 117 -25.13 5.95 15.96
C PRO A 117 -24.62 4.63 16.55
N ASN A 118 -25.46 3.59 16.59
CA ASN A 118 -25.10 2.28 17.12
C ASN A 118 -24.41 1.38 16.10
N GLY A 119 -24.46 1.72 14.80
CA GLY A 119 -23.87 0.93 13.72
C GLY A 119 -24.89 0.49 12.67
N ILE A 120 -24.36 0.10 11.50
CA ILE A 120 -25.17 -0.38 10.37
C ILE A 120 -24.49 -1.61 9.75
N VAL A 121 -25.25 -2.68 9.56
CA VAL A 121 -24.80 -3.91 8.90
C VAL A 121 -25.68 -4.16 7.69
N PHE A 122 -25.10 -4.11 6.49
CA PHE A 122 -25.75 -4.56 5.26
C PHE A 122 -25.42 -6.02 5.03
N GLY A 123 -26.41 -6.89 5.15
CA GLY A 123 -26.31 -8.32 4.94
C GLY A 123 -26.13 -8.72 3.47
N PRO A 124 -25.91 -10.01 3.18
CA PRO A 124 -25.72 -10.54 1.82
C PRO A 124 -26.82 -10.15 0.82
N ASN A 125 -28.07 -10.03 1.28
CA ASN A 125 -29.24 -9.77 0.44
C ASN A 125 -29.63 -8.28 0.41
N ALA A 126 -28.89 -7.42 1.12
CA ALA A 126 -29.18 -5.99 1.18
C ALA A 126 -29.15 -5.38 -0.22
N SER A 127 -30.19 -4.65 -0.63
CA SER A 127 -30.19 -3.94 -1.91
C SER A 127 -30.89 -2.60 -1.82
N LEU A 128 -30.59 -1.71 -2.77
CA LEU A 128 -31.16 -0.39 -2.85
C LEU A 128 -32.01 -0.28 -4.12
N GLN A 129 -33.22 0.24 -3.98
CA GLN A 129 -34.11 0.65 -5.06
C GLN A 129 -34.51 2.10 -4.83
N ILE A 130 -33.54 2.99 -4.97
CA ILE A 130 -33.64 4.41 -4.64
C ILE A 130 -33.36 5.21 -5.91
N GLY A 131 -34.24 6.16 -6.28
CA GLY A 131 -34.04 6.98 -7.48
C GLY A 131 -33.06 8.15 -7.30
N GLY A 132 -32.71 8.51 -6.06
CA GLY A 132 -31.72 9.52 -5.71
C GLY A 132 -30.41 8.94 -5.17
N SER A 133 -29.66 9.79 -4.45
CA SER A 133 -28.46 9.41 -3.71
C SER A 133 -28.79 8.69 -2.41
N PHE A 134 -27.87 7.87 -1.91
CA PHE A 134 -27.96 7.20 -0.63
C PHE A 134 -26.78 7.57 0.27
N VAL A 135 -27.09 8.02 1.49
CA VAL A 135 -26.09 8.33 2.52
C VAL A 135 -26.44 7.53 3.78
N ALA A 136 -25.62 6.54 4.10
CA ALA A 136 -25.71 5.79 5.35
C ALA A 136 -24.59 6.23 6.29
N SER A 137 -24.94 6.55 7.53
CA SER A 137 -23.95 7.01 8.50
C SER A 137 -24.23 6.58 9.93
N THR A 138 -23.17 6.48 10.74
CA THR A 138 -23.28 6.30 12.19
C THR A 138 -23.11 7.62 12.95
N ALA A 139 -23.31 8.75 12.28
CA ALA A 139 -23.31 10.06 12.91
C ALA A 139 -24.44 10.19 13.94
N SER A 140 -24.16 10.97 14.98
CA SER A 140 -25.10 11.31 16.04
C SER A 140 -26.15 12.33 15.60
N SER A 141 -25.84 13.21 14.65
CA SER A 141 -26.82 14.12 14.07
C SER A 141 -26.48 14.54 12.64
N LEU A 142 -27.51 14.97 11.90
CA LEU A 142 -27.37 15.70 10.64
C LEU A 142 -27.52 17.20 10.90
N ASN A 143 -26.54 17.99 10.47
CA ASN A 143 -26.49 19.44 10.64
C ASN A 143 -26.98 20.15 9.38
N PHE A 144 -27.66 21.29 9.54
CA PHE A 144 -28.24 22.08 8.45
C PHE A 144 -27.67 23.50 8.39
N ALA A 145 -27.76 24.13 7.21
CA ALA A 145 -27.11 25.43 6.96
C ALA A 145 -27.67 26.59 7.80
N ASP A 146 -28.86 26.45 8.37
CA ASP A 146 -29.48 27.43 9.27
C ASP A 146 -29.10 27.22 10.74
N GLY A 147 -28.20 26.28 11.03
CA GLY A 147 -27.76 25.93 12.38
C GLY A 147 -28.63 24.89 13.09
N THR A 148 -29.75 24.47 12.50
CA THR A 148 -30.58 23.40 13.07
C THR A 148 -29.90 22.03 12.95
N LYS A 149 -30.29 21.10 13.84
CA LYS A 149 -29.75 19.74 13.88
C LYS A 149 -30.86 18.72 14.02
N PHE A 150 -30.77 17.64 13.26
CA PHE A 150 -31.63 16.47 13.41
C PHE A 150 -30.82 15.34 14.07
N SER A 151 -30.98 15.20 15.40
CA SER A 151 -30.12 14.34 16.23
C SER A 151 -30.75 12.98 16.55
N ALA A 152 -29.97 11.91 16.43
CA ALA A 152 -30.32 10.56 16.86
C ALA A 152 -30.06 10.31 18.36
N THR A 153 -29.29 11.18 19.02
CA THR A 153 -28.85 11.00 20.42
C THR A 153 -29.42 12.06 21.37
N ASP A 154 -29.48 13.32 20.92
CA ASP A 154 -30.08 14.43 21.67
C ASP A 154 -31.55 14.58 21.28
N ILE A 155 -32.38 13.67 21.80
CA ILE A 155 -33.79 13.58 21.42
C ILE A 155 -34.59 14.71 22.08
N GLN A 156 -35.26 15.50 21.25
CA GLN A 156 -36.24 16.49 21.69
C GLN A 156 -37.66 15.96 21.40
N THR A 157 -38.62 16.24 22.28
CA THR A 157 -40.03 15.84 22.11
C THR A 157 -40.75 16.59 20.99
N LYS A 158 -40.18 17.71 20.52
CA LYS A 158 -40.57 18.47 19.31
C LYS A 158 -39.31 19.08 18.67
N PRO A 159 -38.55 18.33 17.85
CA PRO A 159 -37.33 18.85 17.26
C PRO A 159 -37.63 20.05 16.36
N LEU A 160 -36.72 21.03 16.35
CA LEU A 160 -36.75 22.10 15.36
C LEU A 160 -36.35 21.51 14.00
N LEU A 161 -37.29 21.50 13.06
CA LEU A 161 -37.12 20.96 11.71
C LEU A 161 -37.06 22.08 10.68
N THR A 162 -36.30 21.86 9.61
CA THR A 162 -35.96 22.93 8.66
C THR A 162 -36.18 22.54 7.19
N VAL A 163 -36.37 23.59 6.38
CA VAL A 163 -36.31 23.54 4.90
C VAL A 163 -34.87 23.65 4.38
N SER A 164 -33.92 23.98 5.25
CA SER A 164 -32.52 24.20 4.90
C SER A 164 -31.85 22.92 4.40
N VAL A 165 -30.75 23.08 3.66
CA VAL A 165 -30.00 21.94 3.11
C VAL A 165 -29.13 21.29 4.19
N PRO A 166 -29.03 19.94 4.20
CA PRO A 166 -28.01 19.25 4.98
C PRO A 166 -26.60 19.73 4.61
N ILE A 167 -25.77 19.98 5.62
CA ILE A 167 -24.38 20.44 5.42
C ILE A 167 -23.33 19.66 6.21
N GLY A 168 -23.73 18.71 7.07
CA GLY A 168 -22.75 17.89 7.75
C GLY A 168 -23.30 16.74 8.58
N LEU A 169 -22.47 15.71 8.74
CA LEU A 169 -22.66 14.57 9.61
C LEU A 169 -21.81 14.79 10.88
N GLN A 170 -22.47 14.98 12.02
CA GLN A 170 -21.82 15.19 13.30
C GLN A 170 -21.75 13.88 14.08
N PHE A 171 -20.53 13.45 14.40
CA PHE A 171 -20.29 12.32 15.27
C PHE A 171 -20.20 12.78 16.72
N GLY A 172 -20.76 11.98 17.63
CA GLY A 172 -20.69 12.20 19.07
C GLY A 172 -19.47 11.52 19.70
N ALA A 173 -19.56 11.17 20.97
CA ALA A 173 -18.47 10.57 21.74
C ALA A 173 -18.00 9.18 21.21
N THR A 174 -18.77 8.56 20.32
CA THR A 174 -18.44 7.29 19.66
C THR A 174 -18.76 7.36 18.17
N ALA A 175 -17.97 6.68 17.36
CA ALA A 175 -18.26 6.41 15.95
C ALA A 175 -18.36 4.89 15.77
N ALA A 176 -19.57 4.38 15.59
CA ALA A 176 -19.84 2.94 15.44
C ALA A 176 -19.48 2.43 14.04
N PRO A 177 -19.21 1.13 13.86
CA PRO A 177 -18.79 0.60 12.57
C PRO A 177 -19.95 0.49 11.56
N ILE A 178 -19.58 0.47 10.28
CA ILE A 178 -20.44 0.06 9.16
C ILE A 178 -19.86 -1.19 8.51
N GLN A 179 -20.68 -2.23 8.36
CA GLN A 179 -20.31 -3.44 7.65
C GLN A 179 -21.16 -3.60 6.40
N ASN A 180 -20.53 -3.96 5.27
CA ASN A 180 -21.23 -4.28 4.04
C ASN A 180 -20.84 -5.66 3.53
N GLN A 181 -21.83 -6.51 3.33
CA GLN A 181 -21.69 -7.85 2.77
C GLN A 181 -22.61 -8.06 1.56
N SER A 182 -23.25 -6.98 1.07
CA SER A 182 -24.25 -7.04 0.01
C SER A 182 -23.68 -7.66 -1.27
N GLN A 183 -24.40 -8.64 -1.80
CA GLN A 183 -24.17 -9.30 -3.09
C GLN A 183 -25.43 -9.25 -3.96
N ALA A 184 -26.23 -8.19 -3.81
CA ALA A 184 -27.44 -8.04 -4.60
C ALA A 184 -27.14 -8.06 -6.11
N PHE A 185 -28.04 -8.69 -6.86
CA PHE A 185 -27.89 -8.96 -8.28
C PHE A 185 -28.86 -8.09 -9.10
N SER A 186 -28.35 -7.45 -10.14
CA SER A 186 -29.12 -6.58 -11.03
C SER A 186 -28.59 -6.69 -12.46
N ASN A 187 -29.49 -6.79 -13.44
CA ASN A 187 -29.16 -6.83 -14.87
C ASN A 187 -28.03 -7.82 -15.26
N GLY A 188 -28.02 -9.02 -14.65
CA GLY A 188 -27.03 -10.03 -14.98
C GLY A 188 -25.68 -9.89 -14.26
N ALA A 189 -25.52 -8.90 -13.38
CA ALA A 189 -24.28 -8.66 -12.63
C ALA A 189 -24.53 -8.51 -11.12
N THR A 190 -23.52 -8.84 -10.32
CA THR A 190 -23.53 -8.59 -8.87
C THR A 190 -23.15 -7.14 -8.60
N VAL A 191 -24.09 -6.34 -8.12
CA VAL A 191 -23.96 -4.89 -7.94
C VAL A 191 -23.87 -4.48 -6.47
N GLY A 192 -24.37 -5.32 -5.56
CA GLY A 192 -24.44 -5.00 -4.14
C GLY A 192 -25.35 -3.80 -3.86
N LEU A 193 -24.88 -2.87 -3.02
CA LEU A 193 -25.59 -1.61 -2.82
C LEU A 193 -25.39 -0.72 -4.06
N GLN A 194 -26.46 -0.49 -4.81
CA GLN A 194 -26.42 0.25 -6.07
C GLN A 194 -27.34 1.47 -6.03
N VAL A 195 -26.82 2.64 -6.40
CA VAL A 195 -27.64 3.84 -6.67
C VAL A 195 -27.84 4.04 -8.18
N GLN A 196 -28.80 4.87 -8.55
CA GLN A 196 -28.99 5.25 -9.95
C GLN A 196 -27.74 5.94 -10.52
N PRO A 197 -27.55 5.92 -11.85
CA PRO A 197 -26.45 6.63 -12.48
C PRO A 197 -26.37 8.11 -12.06
N ASP A 198 -25.15 8.62 -12.04
CA ASP A 198 -24.80 9.98 -11.60
C ASP A 198 -25.08 10.27 -10.11
N LYS A 199 -25.60 9.33 -9.31
CA LYS A 199 -25.91 9.57 -7.88
C LYS A 199 -24.76 9.25 -6.95
N THR A 200 -24.84 9.77 -5.73
CA THR A 200 -23.88 9.48 -4.67
C THR A 200 -24.31 8.28 -3.83
N LEU A 201 -23.38 7.39 -3.54
CA LEU A 201 -23.48 6.33 -2.56
C LEU A 201 -22.40 6.55 -1.48
N ALA A 202 -22.81 6.94 -0.28
CA ALA A 202 -21.88 7.27 0.80
C ALA A 202 -22.08 6.36 2.03
N LEU A 203 -20.99 5.76 2.50
CA LEU A 203 -20.92 5.09 3.79
C LEU A 203 -19.94 5.87 4.69
N VAL A 204 -20.44 6.42 5.79
CA VAL A 204 -19.62 7.27 6.70
C VAL A 204 -19.83 6.85 8.15
N GLY A 205 -18.82 6.28 8.79
CA GLY A 205 -18.95 5.73 10.14
C GLY A 205 -17.64 5.73 10.92
N GLY A 206 -17.58 4.92 11.97
CA GLY A 206 -16.33 4.45 12.57
C GLY A 206 -15.58 3.54 11.60
N ASP A 207 -15.16 2.35 12.03
CA ASP A 207 -14.54 1.39 11.11
C ASP A 207 -15.52 0.98 9.99
N ILE A 208 -15.04 0.90 8.75
CA ILE A 208 -15.82 0.43 7.60
C ILE A 208 -15.22 -0.89 7.10
N THR A 209 -16.04 -1.93 7.04
CA THR A 209 -15.61 -3.24 6.53
C THR A 209 -16.52 -3.70 5.40
N LEU A 210 -15.94 -3.92 4.23
CA LEU A 210 -16.57 -4.66 3.14
C LEU A 210 -16.04 -6.08 3.18
N SER A 211 -16.88 -7.04 3.58
CA SER A 211 -16.55 -8.47 3.62
C SER A 211 -17.34 -9.21 2.55
N GLY A 212 -16.72 -9.40 1.39
CA GLY A 212 -17.39 -9.85 0.17
C GLY A 212 -18.58 -8.97 -0.19
N GLY A 213 -18.51 -7.66 0.07
CA GLY A 213 -19.59 -6.70 -0.15
C GLY A 213 -19.31 -5.83 -1.38
N ASN A 214 -20.36 -5.55 -2.16
CA ASN A 214 -20.27 -4.72 -3.35
C ASN A 214 -20.94 -3.34 -3.15
N LEU A 215 -20.35 -2.31 -3.74
CA LEU A 215 -20.90 -0.95 -3.87
C LEU A 215 -20.81 -0.51 -5.33
N THR A 216 -21.91 0.02 -5.88
CA THR A 216 -22.00 0.43 -7.29
C THR A 216 -22.64 1.81 -7.45
N ALA A 217 -21.98 2.71 -8.20
CA ALA A 217 -22.53 4.02 -8.57
C ALA A 217 -22.05 4.43 -9.97
N ALA A 218 -22.68 3.90 -11.02
CA ALA A 218 -22.28 4.17 -12.41
C ALA A 218 -22.32 5.67 -12.75
N SER A 219 -21.22 6.23 -13.28
CA SER A 219 -21.06 7.69 -13.52
C SER A 219 -21.23 8.59 -12.27
N GLY A 220 -21.53 8.01 -11.11
CA GLY A 220 -21.85 8.72 -9.89
C GLY A 220 -20.63 8.93 -9.01
N ARG A 221 -20.85 8.85 -7.70
CA ARG A 221 -19.79 9.03 -6.71
C ARG A 221 -19.94 8.03 -5.57
N ILE A 222 -18.86 7.35 -5.22
CA ILE A 222 -18.79 6.52 -4.02
C ILE A 222 -17.90 7.21 -2.99
N GLU A 223 -18.41 7.32 -1.76
CA GLU A 223 -17.71 7.91 -0.62
C GLU A 223 -17.58 6.88 0.50
N LEU A 224 -16.34 6.57 0.90
CA LEU A 224 -16.04 5.74 2.06
C LEU A 224 -15.26 6.57 3.08
N GLY A 225 -15.93 6.96 4.16
CA GLY A 225 -15.37 7.83 5.19
C GLY A 225 -15.36 7.19 6.58
N SER A 226 -14.18 6.82 7.07
CA SER A 226 -14.01 6.20 8.39
C SER A 226 -13.40 7.19 9.38
N VAL A 227 -14.22 7.70 10.29
CA VAL A 227 -13.89 8.82 11.19
C VAL A 227 -13.95 8.38 12.65
N ALA A 228 -13.17 9.04 13.50
CA ALA A 228 -13.23 8.82 14.95
C ALA A 228 -14.37 9.62 15.60
N ALA A 229 -14.51 9.46 16.92
CA ALA A 229 -15.43 10.24 17.74
C ALA A 229 -15.24 11.76 17.58
N ASN A 230 -16.30 12.52 17.83
CA ASN A 230 -16.35 13.99 17.80
C ASN A 230 -16.00 14.63 16.45
N SER A 231 -15.99 13.84 15.38
CA SER A 231 -15.70 14.30 14.03
C SER A 231 -16.89 15.02 13.39
N LEU A 232 -16.60 16.00 12.53
CA LEU A 232 -17.57 16.60 11.63
C LEU A 232 -17.16 16.34 10.18
N VAL A 233 -18.02 15.63 9.45
CA VAL A 233 -17.88 15.45 8.00
C VAL A 233 -18.82 16.43 7.32
N SER A 234 -18.31 17.29 6.43
CA SER A 234 -19.15 18.25 5.72
C SER A 234 -19.85 17.57 4.53
N LEU A 235 -21.05 18.05 4.24
CA LEU A 235 -21.87 17.63 3.10
C LEU A 235 -22.09 18.83 2.20
N LYS A 236 -21.67 18.70 0.94
CA LYS A 236 -21.91 19.72 -0.08
C LYS A 236 -22.83 19.15 -1.16
N PRO A 237 -24.07 19.65 -1.28
CA PRO A 237 -24.95 19.21 -2.36
C PRO A 237 -24.38 19.63 -3.71
N THR A 238 -24.57 18.77 -4.72
CA THR A 238 -24.22 19.01 -6.11
C THR A 238 -25.43 18.71 -6.99
N ASN A 239 -25.35 19.05 -8.29
CA ASN A 239 -26.42 18.71 -9.24
C ASN A 239 -26.66 17.19 -9.36
N GLN A 240 -25.63 16.39 -9.06
CA GLN A 240 -25.63 14.95 -9.26
C GLN A 240 -25.74 14.17 -7.94
N GLY A 241 -25.39 14.77 -6.80
CA GLY A 241 -25.55 14.14 -5.49
C GLY A 241 -24.89 14.96 -4.38
N TRP A 242 -23.90 14.36 -3.71
CA TRP A 242 -23.23 14.90 -2.54
C TRP A 242 -21.71 14.73 -2.66
N LEU A 243 -20.97 15.78 -2.31
CA LEU A 243 -19.53 15.74 -2.07
C LEU A 243 -19.30 15.80 -0.55
N LEU A 244 -18.38 14.97 -0.05
CA LEU A 244 -18.03 14.95 1.36
C LEU A 244 -16.67 15.61 1.61
N GLY A 245 -16.61 16.43 2.65
CA GLY A 245 -15.37 17.05 3.13
C GLY A 245 -15.01 16.54 4.52
N TYR A 246 -13.70 16.38 4.75
CA TYR A 246 -13.15 15.81 5.99
C TYR A 246 -12.26 16.80 6.75
N GLU A 247 -12.32 18.09 6.40
CA GLU A 247 -11.59 19.17 7.06
C GLU A 247 -11.91 19.32 8.56
N GLY A 248 -13.10 18.88 8.99
CA GLY A 248 -13.53 18.84 10.38
C GLY A 248 -13.16 17.55 11.13
N VAL A 249 -12.32 16.68 10.55
CA VAL A 249 -11.95 15.38 11.12
C VAL A 249 -10.50 15.41 11.58
N GLN A 250 -10.27 15.11 12.87
CA GLN A 250 -8.93 15.08 13.46
C GLN A 250 -8.29 13.70 13.42
N ASN A 251 -9.09 12.66 13.65
CA ASN A 251 -8.64 11.27 13.70
C ASN A 251 -9.55 10.41 12.82
N PHE A 252 -8.93 9.51 12.06
CA PHE A 252 -9.63 8.57 11.21
C PHE A 252 -9.58 7.16 11.82
N GLN A 253 -10.50 6.30 11.39
CA GLN A 253 -10.58 4.89 11.77
C GLN A 253 -10.28 4.01 10.53
N ASN A 254 -10.46 2.70 10.60
CA ASN A 254 -9.95 1.81 9.55
C ASN A 254 -11.00 1.46 8.48
N ILE A 255 -10.52 1.29 7.25
CA ILE A 255 -11.31 0.78 6.13
C ILE A 255 -10.68 -0.52 5.65
N GLN A 256 -11.47 -1.59 5.59
CA GLN A 256 -11.03 -2.90 5.14
C GLN A 256 -11.93 -3.44 4.03
N LEU A 257 -11.33 -3.86 2.93
CA LEU A 257 -11.97 -4.60 1.85
C LEU A 257 -11.32 -5.98 1.78
N ILE A 258 -12.08 -7.00 2.16
CA ILE A 258 -11.59 -8.38 2.26
C ILE A 258 -12.60 -9.35 1.62
N PRO A 259 -12.16 -10.50 1.09
CA PRO A 259 -13.08 -11.52 0.64
C PRO A 259 -13.83 -12.12 1.82
N ARG A 260 -15.06 -12.55 1.56
CA ARG A 260 -15.81 -13.44 2.45
C ARG A 260 -15.78 -14.85 1.89
N THR A 261 -15.56 -15.84 2.74
CA THR A 261 -15.76 -17.23 2.33
C THR A 261 -17.20 -17.62 2.57
N ASP A 262 -17.90 -18.05 1.52
CA ASP A 262 -19.26 -18.59 1.60
C ASP A 262 -19.33 -19.92 0.83
N LYS A 263 -19.75 -20.99 1.53
CA LYS A 263 -19.84 -22.37 1.00
C LYS A 263 -18.59 -22.83 0.23
N GLY A 264 -17.41 -22.45 0.71
CA GLY A 264 -16.12 -22.80 0.10
C GLY A 264 -15.71 -21.94 -1.10
N SER A 265 -16.56 -21.01 -1.55
CA SER A 265 -16.23 -20.01 -2.57
C SER A 265 -15.77 -18.69 -1.92
N GLN A 266 -14.74 -18.07 -2.47
CA GLN A 266 -14.35 -16.71 -2.07
C GLN A 266 -15.18 -15.69 -2.84
N ILE A 267 -15.87 -14.84 -2.10
CA ILE A 267 -16.64 -13.71 -2.61
C ILE A 267 -15.81 -12.45 -2.39
N PRO A 268 -15.33 -11.77 -3.45
CA PRO A 268 -14.51 -10.58 -3.32
C PRO A 268 -15.35 -9.33 -2.98
N SER A 269 -14.75 -8.38 -2.28
CA SER A 269 -15.33 -7.04 -2.10
C SER A 269 -15.04 -6.14 -3.30
N GLN A 270 -16.05 -5.41 -3.78
CA GLN A 270 -15.90 -4.56 -4.97
C GLN A 270 -16.54 -3.19 -4.77
N VAL A 271 -15.82 -2.14 -5.16
CA VAL A 271 -16.33 -0.77 -5.21
C VAL A 271 -16.17 -0.26 -6.62
N ASP A 272 -17.29 -0.07 -7.31
CA ASP A 272 -17.31 0.17 -8.75
C ASP A 272 -18.13 1.42 -9.11
N ALA A 273 -17.46 2.43 -9.64
CA ALA A 273 -18.11 3.62 -10.18
C ALA A 273 -18.05 3.67 -11.71
N SER A 274 -17.73 2.54 -12.35
CA SER A 274 -17.54 2.45 -13.80
C SER A 274 -18.85 2.61 -14.59
N ASN A 275 -18.76 3.07 -15.82
CA ASN A 275 -19.88 3.08 -16.76
C ASN A 275 -19.42 2.68 -18.18
N GLU A 276 -20.27 1.96 -18.89
CA GLU A 276 -20.03 1.52 -20.26
C GLU A 276 -20.41 2.61 -21.28
N ASP A 277 -21.55 3.29 -21.06
CA ASP A 277 -22.16 4.24 -22.00
C ASP A 277 -22.00 5.73 -21.59
N GLY A 278 -21.35 6.00 -20.45
CA GLY A 278 -21.25 7.32 -19.82
C GLY A 278 -19.85 7.68 -19.34
N SER A 279 -19.73 8.82 -18.65
CA SER A 279 -18.48 9.17 -17.95
C SER A 279 -18.21 8.14 -16.85
N GLY A 280 -16.95 7.87 -16.53
CA GLY A 280 -16.66 7.13 -15.30
C GLY A 280 -17.06 7.94 -14.07
N GLY A 281 -17.53 7.28 -13.02
CA GLY A 281 -17.82 7.90 -11.73
C GLY A 281 -16.57 8.08 -10.87
N ASN A 282 -16.72 8.79 -9.76
CA ASN A 282 -15.64 9.13 -8.84
C ASN A 282 -15.67 8.25 -7.59
N ILE A 283 -14.51 7.95 -7.02
CA ILE A 283 -14.40 7.25 -5.74
C ILE A 283 -13.48 8.05 -4.82
N GLN A 284 -13.93 8.28 -3.59
CA GLN A 284 -13.13 8.87 -2.53
C GLN A 284 -13.13 7.95 -1.30
N VAL A 285 -11.92 7.64 -0.82
CA VAL A 285 -11.68 6.80 0.36
C VAL A 285 -10.87 7.61 1.37
N GLN A 286 -11.37 7.71 2.60
CA GLN A 286 -10.78 8.47 3.68
C GLN A 286 -10.75 7.64 4.97
N GLY A 287 -9.56 7.26 5.44
CA GLY A 287 -9.39 6.45 6.65
C GLY A 287 -8.01 6.64 7.30
N ASN A 288 -7.75 5.95 8.41
CA ASN A 288 -6.44 5.89 9.06
C ASN A 288 -5.60 4.79 8.41
N SER A 289 -6.08 3.54 8.48
CA SER A 289 -5.55 2.42 7.71
C SER A 289 -6.57 2.00 6.66
N VAL A 290 -6.16 1.97 5.40
CA VAL A 290 -6.96 1.46 4.28
C VAL A 290 -6.31 0.16 3.79
N GLU A 291 -7.03 -0.95 3.90
CA GLU A 291 -6.53 -2.27 3.54
C GLU A 291 -7.43 -2.92 2.48
N LEU A 292 -6.82 -3.37 1.39
CA LEU A 292 -7.45 -4.20 0.38
C LEU A 292 -6.64 -5.48 0.27
N THR A 293 -7.26 -6.62 0.56
CA THR A 293 -6.56 -7.91 0.58
C THR A 293 -7.38 -8.96 -0.15
N GLY A 294 -6.79 -9.61 -1.16
CA GLY A 294 -7.33 -10.82 -1.77
C GLY A 294 -7.70 -10.69 -3.25
N TYR A 295 -7.89 -11.86 -3.87
CA TYR A 295 -8.22 -12.02 -5.28
C TYR A 295 -9.52 -11.29 -5.66
N LEU A 296 -9.48 -10.49 -6.74
CA LEU A 296 -10.61 -9.69 -7.27
C LEU A 296 -11.21 -8.66 -6.30
N VAL A 297 -10.56 -8.42 -5.16
CA VAL A 297 -10.90 -7.26 -4.32
C VAL A 297 -10.47 -6.00 -5.06
N ARG A 298 -11.41 -5.06 -5.28
CA ARG A 298 -11.10 -3.91 -6.13
C ARG A 298 -11.83 -2.61 -5.80
N LEU A 299 -11.14 -1.51 -6.05
CA LEU A 299 -11.72 -0.17 -6.25
C LEU A 299 -11.51 0.17 -7.73
N ARG A 300 -12.56 0.53 -8.46
CA ARG A 300 -12.43 0.80 -9.90
C ARG A 300 -13.28 1.98 -10.39
N THR A 301 -12.67 2.83 -11.18
CA THR A 301 -13.35 3.74 -12.12
C THR A 301 -12.95 3.36 -13.55
N GLN A 302 -13.92 3.02 -14.40
CA GLN A 302 -13.67 2.66 -15.79
C GLN A 302 -14.70 3.35 -16.69
N THR A 303 -14.24 3.87 -17.83
CA THR A 303 -15.10 4.31 -18.94
C THR A 303 -14.89 3.40 -20.15
N THR A 304 -15.94 3.11 -20.91
CA THR A 304 -15.79 2.44 -22.23
C THR A 304 -16.30 3.28 -23.41
N GLY A 305 -16.83 4.47 -23.14
CA GLY A 305 -17.40 5.37 -24.14
C GLY A 305 -16.45 6.50 -24.55
N ALA A 306 -17.05 7.53 -25.16
CA ALA A 306 -16.33 8.74 -25.56
C ALA A 306 -16.17 9.79 -24.45
N LYS A 307 -16.82 9.56 -23.30
CA LYS A 307 -16.73 10.44 -22.13
C LYS A 307 -15.60 9.99 -21.21
N ASP A 308 -14.98 10.95 -20.55
CA ASP A 308 -13.86 10.69 -19.65
C ASP A 308 -14.29 9.89 -18.39
N GLY A 309 -13.35 9.13 -17.85
CA GLY A 309 -13.44 8.43 -16.58
C GLY A 309 -13.35 9.38 -15.40
N GLY A 310 -13.96 8.99 -14.27
CA GLY A 310 -13.86 9.75 -13.02
C GLY A 310 -12.63 9.37 -12.20
N ASP A 311 -12.30 10.22 -11.24
CA ASP A 311 -11.09 10.11 -10.44
C ASP A 311 -11.27 9.13 -9.26
N LEU A 312 -10.15 8.57 -8.80
CA LEU A 312 -10.08 7.74 -7.60
C LEU A 312 -9.06 8.36 -6.65
N THR A 313 -9.52 8.79 -5.47
CA THR A 313 -8.66 9.35 -4.43
C THR A 313 -8.69 8.51 -3.16
N ILE A 314 -7.51 8.15 -2.66
CA ILE A 314 -7.33 7.49 -1.36
C ILE A 314 -6.50 8.40 -0.46
N ASN A 315 -7.06 8.81 0.66
CA ASN A 315 -6.36 9.52 1.72
C ASN A 315 -6.31 8.63 2.96
N ALA A 316 -5.09 8.34 3.42
CA ALA A 316 -4.84 7.49 4.58
C ALA A 316 -3.60 7.92 5.37
N ASN A 317 -3.39 7.33 6.54
CA ASN A 317 -2.05 7.27 7.13
C ASN A 317 -1.28 6.09 6.52
N LYS A 318 -1.93 4.93 6.44
CA LYS A 318 -1.40 3.71 5.83
C LYS A 318 -2.33 3.18 4.74
N LEU A 319 -1.79 2.88 3.56
CA LEU A 319 -2.45 2.09 2.52
C LEU A 319 -1.73 0.75 2.36
N SER A 320 -2.49 -0.34 2.33
CA SER A 320 -2.00 -1.70 2.07
C SER A 320 -2.86 -2.37 1.00
N VAL A 321 -2.24 -2.77 -0.11
CA VAL A 321 -2.87 -3.52 -1.22
C VAL A 321 -2.16 -4.86 -1.35
N ARG A 322 -2.87 -5.95 -1.04
CA ARG A 322 -2.27 -7.28 -0.85
C ARG A 322 -2.99 -8.39 -1.59
N ASP A 323 -2.26 -9.48 -1.84
CA ASP A 323 -2.76 -10.77 -2.29
C ASP A 323 -3.70 -10.70 -3.51
N GLY A 324 -3.33 -9.91 -4.51
CA GLY A 324 -4.05 -9.78 -5.79
C GLY A 324 -5.18 -8.74 -5.80
N ALA A 325 -5.27 -7.89 -4.78
CA ALA A 325 -6.18 -6.76 -4.76
C ALA A 325 -5.76 -5.67 -5.77
N VAL A 326 -6.73 -4.95 -6.34
CA VAL A 326 -6.49 -3.99 -7.42
C VAL A 326 -7.21 -2.66 -7.18
N VAL A 327 -6.49 -1.56 -7.23
CA VAL A 327 -7.05 -0.20 -7.30
C VAL A 327 -6.81 0.34 -8.69
N SER A 328 -7.87 0.73 -9.42
CA SER A 328 -7.70 1.14 -10.81
C SER A 328 -8.56 2.28 -11.32
N THR A 329 -7.97 3.07 -12.19
CA THR A 329 -8.66 4.02 -13.07
C THR A 329 -8.33 3.66 -14.53
N SER A 330 -9.32 3.48 -15.39
CA SER A 330 -9.02 3.02 -16.77
C SER A 330 -10.02 3.43 -17.82
N THR A 331 -9.60 3.36 -19.09
CA THR A 331 -10.47 3.56 -20.25
C THR A 331 -10.34 2.42 -21.24
N ARG A 332 -11.48 1.99 -21.77
CA ARG A 332 -11.57 1.07 -22.91
C ARG A 332 -12.25 1.74 -24.10
N GLY A 333 -12.37 3.07 -24.08
CA GLY A 333 -13.05 3.87 -25.10
C GLY A 333 -12.14 4.95 -25.70
N THR A 334 -12.78 5.96 -26.28
CA THR A 334 -12.10 7.16 -26.80
C THR A 334 -11.99 8.27 -25.76
N GLY A 335 -12.80 8.23 -24.69
CA GLY A 335 -12.64 9.12 -23.53
C GLY A 335 -11.41 8.73 -22.69
N ASN A 336 -10.81 9.70 -22.02
CA ASN A 336 -9.63 9.51 -21.18
C ASN A 336 -10.00 8.82 -19.86
N ALA A 337 -9.07 8.12 -19.21
CA ALA A 337 -9.28 7.64 -17.85
C ALA A 337 -9.04 8.76 -16.83
N GLY A 338 -9.74 8.68 -15.69
CA GLY A 338 -9.55 9.59 -14.56
C GLY A 338 -8.23 9.33 -13.82
N LYS A 339 -7.85 10.29 -12.99
CA LYS A 339 -6.63 10.26 -12.19
C LYS A 339 -6.75 9.35 -10.98
N LEU A 340 -5.68 8.63 -10.65
CA LEU A 340 -5.52 7.88 -9.40
C LEU A 340 -4.59 8.65 -8.47
N THR A 341 -5.10 9.13 -7.33
CA THR A 341 -4.30 9.84 -6.32
C THR A 341 -4.30 9.07 -5.00
N VAL A 342 -3.11 8.78 -4.48
CA VAL A 342 -2.90 8.17 -3.17
C VAL A 342 -2.10 9.13 -2.30
N ASN A 343 -2.70 9.58 -1.21
CA ASN A 343 -2.02 10.37 -0.18
C ASN A 343 -2.00 9.54 1.11
N ALA A 344 -0.84 8.97 1.43
CA ALA A 344 -0.64 8.17 2.64
C ALA A 344 0.40 8.84 3.55
N SER A 345 -0.02 9.46 4.65
CA SER A 345 0.87 10.29 5.49
C SER A 345 2.06 9.53 6.12
N GLU A 346 1.98 8.20 6.18
CA GLU A 346 3.03 7.32 6.71
C GLU A 346 3.57 6.34 5.67
N SER A 347 2.72 5.48 5.10
CA SER A 347 3.22 4.44 4.20
C SER A 347 2.22 3.92 3.18
N VAL A 348 2.75 3.49 2.03
CA VAL A 348 2.04 2.68 1.03
C VAL A 348 2.76 1.34 0.88
N GLU A 349 2.00 0.24 0.92
CA GLU A 349 2.49 -1.12 0.71
C GLU A 349 1.70 -1.79 -0.41
N VAL A 350 2.40 -2.29 -1.45
CA VAL A 350 1.81 -3.08 -2.54
C VAL A 350 2.52 -4.43 -2.60
N ILE A 351 1.84 -5.48 -2.16
CA ILE A 351 2.49 -6.75 -1.81
C ILE A 351 1.77 -7.93 -2.42
N GLY A 352 2.50 -8.85 -3.05
CA GLY A 352 1.97 -10.17 -3.37
C GLY A 352 1.13 -10.23 -4.64
N ARG A 353 0.47 -11.37 -4.80
CA ARG A 353 -0.38 -11.73 -5.95
C ARG A 353 -1.43 -12.75 -5.54
N ALA A 354 -2.44 -12.93 -6.37
CA ALA A 354 -3.37 -14.05 -6.30
C ALA A 354 -3.18 -15.03 -7.46
N LEU A 355 -3.48 -16.30 -7.19
CA LEU A 355 -3.64 -17.34 -8.22
C LEU A 355 -5.11 -17.39 -8.66
N LEU A 356 -5.38 -17.52 -9.95
CA LEU A 356 -6.75 -17.85 -10.39
C LEU A 356 -7.09 -19.29 -9.95
N PRO A 357 -8.23 -19.53 -9.27
CA PRO A 357 -8.63 -20.87 -8.87
C PRO A 357 -8.71 -21.87 -10.04
N ASN A 358 -9.11 -21.39 -11.22
CA ASN A 358 -9.34 -22.21 -12.41
C ASN A 358 -8.21 -22.13 -13.45
N ASN A 359 -7.15 -21.34 -13.19
CA ASN A 359 -6.01 -21.21 -14.08
C ASN A 359 -4.77 -20.76 -13.28
N PRO A 360 -4.11 -21.66 -12.53
CA PRO A 360 -2.99 -21.31 -11.66
C PRO A 360 -1.77 -20.75 -12.40
N GLY A 361 -1.71 -20.90 -13.73
CA GLY A 361 -0.70 -20.26 -14.58
C GLY A 361 -0.92 -18.76 -14.81
N PHE A 362 -2.11 -18.25 -14.51
CA PHE A 362 -2.43 -16.81 -14.57
C PHE A 362 -2.38 -16.20 -13.18
N LEU A 363 -1.53 -15.19 -13.04
CA LEU A 363 -1.26 -14.50 -11.78
C LEU A 363 -1.87 -13.11 -11.84
N ILE A 364 -2.59 -12.71 -10.80
CA ILE A 364 -3.05 -11.32 -10.64
C ILE A 364 -2.16 -10.64 -9.60
N PRO A 365 -1.30 -9.70 -9.98
CA PRO A 365 -0.50 -8.95 -9.02
C PRO A 365 -1.39 -8.04 -8.19
N SER A 366 -1.02 -7.83 -6.92
CA SER A 366 -1.54 -6.69 -6.16
C SER A 366 -1.12 -5.41 -6.87
N SER A 367 -2.05 -4.49 -7.14
CA SER A 367 -1.72 -3.34 -7.97
C SER A 367 -2.46 -2.05 -7.69
N LEU A 368 -1.74 -0.94 -7.87
CA LEU A 368 -2.30 0.38 -8.16
C LEU A 368 -2.08 0.63 -9.64
N THR A 369 -3.14 0.77 -10.42
CA THR A 369 -2.99 0.85 -11.88
C THR A 369 -3.86 1.91 -12.52
N SER A 370 -3.29 2.59 -13.51
CA SER A 370 -4.05 3.41 -14.43
C SER A 370 -3.75 3.02 -15.86
N GLY A 371 -4.74 3.01 -16.75
CA GLY A 371 -4.43 2.62 -18.12
C GLY A 371 -5.52 2.77 -19.16
N THR A 372 -5.13 2.46 -20.40
CA THR A 372 -5.97 2.50 -21.58
C THR A 372 -5.80 1.25 -22.42
N THR A 373 -6.86 0.81 -23.09
CA THR A 373 -6.79 -0.26 -24.09
C THR A 373 -7.16 0.18 -25.52
N VAL A 374 -7.74 1.37 -25.70
CA VAL A 374 -8.22 1.84 -27.02
C VAL A 374 -7.56 3.17 -27.37
N ALA A 375 -8.30 4.27 -27.51
CA ALA A 375 -7.78 5.53 -28.05
C ALA A 375 -7.65 6.63 -26.99
N GLY A 376 -8.42 6.57 -25.91
CA GLY A 376 -8.31 7.53 -24.81
C GLY A 376 -6.97 7.43 -24.07
N LYS A 377 -6.51 8.54 -23.48
CA LYS A 377 -5.32 8.58 -22.62
C LYS A 377 -5.59 7.85 -21.30
N GLY A 378 -4.63 7.06 -20.82
CA GLY A 378 -4.63 6.50 -19.46
C GLY A 378 -4.47 7.61 -18.40
N GLY A 379 -5.09 7.47 -17.24
CA GLY A 379 -5.04 8.51 -16.21
C GLY A 379 -3.66 8.61 -15.57
N ASP A 380 -3.33 9.78 -15.05
CA ASP A 380 -2.09 9.93 -14.29
C ASP A 380 -2.24 9.25 -12.91
N LEU A 381 -1.13 8.73 -12.36
CA LEU A 381 -1.08 8.08 -11.05
C LEU A 381 -0.09 8.85 -10.16
N ILE A 382 -0.58 9.35 -9.02
CA ILE A 382 0.23 10.08 -8.06
C ILE A 382 0.20 9.39 -6.70
N ILE A 383 1.38 9.17 -6.12
CA ILE A 383 1.55 8.64 -4.76
C ILE A 383 2.36 9.66 -3.95
N ASN A 384 1.80 10.08 -2.83
CA ASN A 384 2.47 10.91 -1.83
C ASN A 384 2.54 10.15 -0.51
N THR A 385 3.76 9.90 0.00
CA THR A 385 3.96 9.20 1.26
C THR A 385 5.30 9.51 1.93
N LYS A 386 5.58 8.91 3.08
CA LYS A 386 6.94 8.86 3.65
C LYS A 386 7.67 7.62 3.14
N ARG A 387 7.04 6.46 3.23
CA ARG A 387 7.63 5.17 2.87
C ARG A 387 6.78 4.40 1.87
N LEU A 388 7.38 3.99 0.77
CA LEU A 388 6.75 3.07 -0.19
C LEU A 388 7.49 1.73 -0.17
N LEU A 389 6.74 0.64 -0.03
CA LEU A 389 7.23 -0.74 -0.16
C LEU A 389 6.47 -1.46 -1.28
N ILE A 390 7.21 -2.01 -2.23
CA ILE A 390 6.68 -2.88 -3.28
C ILE A 390 7.41 -4.21 -3.22
N GLN A 391 6.67 -5.31 -3.05
CA GLN A 391 7.30 -6.63 -2.94
C GLN A 391 6.41 -7.78 -3.42
N ASP A 392 7.03 -8.94 -3.61
CA ASP A 392 6.38 -10.21 -3.90
C ASP A 392 5.46 -10.19 -5.15
N ARG A 393 5.88 -9.46 -6.19
CA ARG A 393 5.13 -9.17 -7.44
C ARG A 393 4.04 -8.11 -7.33
N GLY A 394 4.04 -7.30 -6.28
CA GLY A 394 3.23 -6.07 -6.23
C GLY A 394 3.64 -5.08 -7.32
N GLN A 395 2.70 -4.35 -7.91
CA GLN A 395 2.97 -3.45 -9.05
C GLN A 395 2.26 -2.10 -8.91
N ILE A 396 2.94 -1.02 -9.30
CA ILE A 396 2.32 0.29 -9.50
C ILE A 396 2.56 0.71 -10.94
N THR A 397 1.48 0.85 -11.71
CA THR A 397 1.60 0.82 -13.18
C THR A 397 0.68 1.83 -13.86
N THR A 398 1.26 2.67 -14.71
CA THR A 398 0.51 3.33 -15.80
C THR A 398 0.77 2.61 -17.12
N ARG A 399 -0.29 2.28 -17.88
CA ARG A 399 -0.10 1.44 -19.08
C ARG A 399 -1.05 1.70 -20.24
N SER A 400 -0.51 1.64 -21.44
CA SER A 400 -1.28 1.51 -22.69
C SER A 400 -1.19 0.08 -23.23
N ASN A 401 -2.34 -0.50 -23.57
CA ASN A 401 -2.48 -1.90 -23.93
C ASN A 401 -3.17 -2.11 -25.27
N PRO A 402 -2.77 -3.12 -26.06
CA PRO A 402 -3.56 -3.55 -27.20
C PRO A 402 -4.84 -4.26 -26.76
N VAL A 403 -5.82 -4.30 -27.66
CA VAL A 403 -7.08 -4.99 -27.43
C VAL A 403 -6.94 -6.45 -27.85
N PHE A 404 -7.14 -7.36 -26.89
CA PHE A 404 -7.33 -8.78 -27.16
C PHE A 404 -8.78 -9.19 -26.89
N ARG A 405 -9.32 -10.07 -27.73
CA ARG A 405 -10.59 -10.76 -27.49
C ARG A 405 -10.35 -12.25 -27.65
N ASN A 406 -10.62 -13.03 -26.62
CA ASN A 406 -10.40 -14.49 -26.61
C ASN A 406 -8.97 -14.90 -26.98
N GLY A 407 -7.96 -14.13 -26.54
CA GLY A 407 -6.55 -14.37 -26.87
C GLY A 407 -6.14 -13.95 -28.28
N GLN A 408 -7.07 -13.50 -29.12
CA GLN A 408 -6.79 -12.98 -30.45
C GLN A 408 -6.57 -11.46 -30.39
N PHE A 409 -5.50 -10.98 -31.05
CA PHE A 409 -5.26 -9.55 -31.25
C PHE A 409 -6.37 -8.96 -32.12
N ILE A 410 -7.00 -7.88 -31.64
CA ILE A 410 -8.11 -7.20 -32.33
C ILE A 410 -7.69 -5.83 -32.84
N ALA A 411 -6.98 -5.07 -32.02
CA ALA A 411 -6.51 -3.74 -32.37
C ALA A 411 -5.27 -3.37 -31.55
N ALA A 412 -4.39 -2.57 -32.14
CA ALA A 412 -3.15 -2.14 -31.50
C ALA A 412 -3.36 -1.31 -30.23
N GLY A 413 -4.52 -0.67 -30.07
CA GLY A 413 -4.65 0.48 -29.16
C GLY A 413 -3.84 1.67 -29.69
N THR A 414 -4.34 2.88 -29.53
CA THR A 414 -3.63 4.11 -29.96
C THR A 414 -3.52 5.14 -28.83
N GLY A 415 -4.14 4.87 -27.68
CA GLY A 415 -4.14 5.74 -26.52
C GLY A 415 -2.78 5.76 -25.85
N THR A 416 -2.39 6.93 -25.34
CA THR A 416 -1.15 7.10 -24.58
C THR A 416 -1.34 6.66 -23.13
N ALA A 417 -0.28 6.19 -22.47
CA ALA A 417 -0.33 5.95 -21.03
C ALA A 417 -0.31 7.29 -20.24
N GLY A 418 -0.79 7.25 -19.00
CA GLY A 418 -0.66 8.39 -18.08
C GLY A 418 0.71 8.44 -17.41
N ASP A 419 1.04 9.56 -16.80
CA ASP A 419 2.30 9.72 -16.06
C ASP A 419 2.20 9.11 -14.66
N LEU A 420 3.32 8.59 -14.16
CA LEU A 420 3.45 8.06 -12.80
C LEU A 420 4.37 8.97 -11.97
N THR A 421 3.87 9.52 -10.87
CA THR A 421 4.64 10.35 -9.94
C THR A 421 4.63 9.74 -8.54
N VAL A 422 5.81 9.51 -7.98
CA VAL A 422 5.98 8.97 -6.62
C VAL A 422 6.82 9.93 -5.79
N ASN A 423 6.20 10.50 -4.77
CA ASN A 423 6.85 11.36 -3.78
C ASN A 423 6.87 10.62 -2.45
N ALA A 424 8.04 10.12 -2.03
CA ALA A 424 8.23 9.39 -0.78
C ALA A 424 9.31 10.07 0.07
N SER A 425 8.93 10.90 1.04
CA SER A 425 9.90 11.77 1.74
C SER A 425 11.03 11.05 2.49
N GLU A 426 10.85 9.76 2.85
CA GLU A 426 11.88 8.95 3.53
C GLU A 426 12.50 7.93 2.56
N SER A 427 11.70 6.97 2.07
CA SER A 427 12.25 5.85 1.30
C SER A 427 11.27 5.20 0.33
N ILE A 428 11.81 4.62 -0.73
CA ILE A 428 11.15 3.67 -1.62
C ILE A 428 11.99 2.39 -1.63
N GLU A 429 11.37 1.26 -1.28
CA GLU A 429 11.99 -0.06 -1.40
C GLU A 429 11.17 -0.94 -2.35
N ILE A 430 11.84 -1.45 -3.39
CA ILE A 430 11.28 -2.38 -4.37
C ILE A 430 12.11 -3.65 -4.29
N ARG A 431 11.47 -4.76 -3.96
CA ARG A 431 12.17 -6.05 -3.85
C ARG A 431 11.37 -7.22 -4.42
N GLY A 432 12.06 -8.10 -5.14
CA GLY A 432 11.46 -9.29 -5.73
C GLY A 432 11.17 -9.11 -7.23
N LYS A 433 11.25 -10.22 -7.95
CA LYS A 433 10.95 -10.32 -9.38
C LYS A 433 9.54 -9.80 -9.70
N GLU A 434 9.40 -9.07 -10.81
CA GLU A 434 8.14 -8.47 -11.29
C GLU A 434 7.49 -7.49 -10.30
N SER A 435 8.20 -7.10 -9.24
CA SER A 435 7.80 -5.99 -8.37
C SER A 435 8.39 -4.69 -8.87
N GLY A 436 7.57 -3.65 -8.98
CA GLY A 436 8.09 -2.41 -9.52
C GLY A 436 7.13 -1.26 -9.73
N LEU A 437 7.74 -0.17 -10.18
CA LEU A 437 7.10 1.02 -10.72
C LEU A 437 7.19 0.95 -12.24
N PHE A 438 6.06 1.09 -12.92
CA PHE A 438 5.97 0.83 -14.36
C PHE A 438 5.20 1.95 -15.08
N ALA A 439 5.80 2.50 -16.14
CA ALA A 439 5.12 3.39 -17.08
C ALA A 439 5.32 2.83 -18.50
N LEU A 440 4.33 2.08 -19.00
CA LEU A 440 4.52 1.16 -20.12
C LEU A 440 3.60 1.45 -21.29
N THR A 441 4.09 1.19 -22.50
CA THR A 441 3.23 1.04 -23.68
C THR A 441 3.59 -0.20 -24.47
N ASN A 442 2.54 -0.89 -24.93
CA ASN A 442 2.65 -1.99 -25.88
C ASN A 442 1.86 -1.70 -27.16
N THR A 443 1.61 -0.42 -27.43
CA THR A 443 0.72 0.09 -28.48
C THR A 443 1.44 1.16 -29.30
N SER A 444 0.73 1.76 -30.27
CA SER A 444 1.25 2.94 -30.98
C SER A 444 1.15 4.25 -30.21
N GLY A 445 0.46 4.26 -29.07
CA GLY A 445 0.48 5.38 -28.14
C GLY A 445 1.75 5.38 -27.30
N ASP A 446 2.28 6.57 -27.01
CA ASP A 446 3.46 6.74 -26.18
C ASP A 446 3.24 6.25 -24.74
N ALA A 447 4.31 5.77 -24.10
CA ALA A 447 4.34 5.52 -22.67
C ALA A 447 4.35 6.85 -21.89
N GLY A 448 3.90 6.81 -20.64
CA GLY A 448 4.00 7.95 -19.74
C GLY A 448 5.40 8.10 -19.15
N ASN A 449 5.66 9.25 -18.55
CA ASN A 449 6.89 9.50 -17.79
C ASN A 449 6.76 8.95 -16.37
N LEU A 450 7.91 8.63 -15.76
CA LEU A 450 8.03 8.26 -14.36
C LEU A 450 8.89 9.27 -13.61
N THR A 451 8.32 9.91 -12.59
CA THR A 451 9.03 10.83 -11.69
C THR A 451 9.06 10.27 -10.28
N ILE A 452 10.26 10.20 -9.69
CA ILE A 452 10.50 9.70 -8.34
C ILE A 452 11.24 10.77 -7.53
N ASN A 453 10.69 11.13 -6.39
CA ASN A 453 11.32 12.00 -5.40
C ASN A 453 11.38 11.26 -4.06
N THR A 454 12.58 10.98 -3.54
CA THR A 454 12.71 10.24 -2.28
C THR A 454 13.96 10.58 -1.48
N GLY A 455 13.98 10.30 -0.18
CA GLY A 455 15.24 10.28 0.58
C GLY A 455 16.15 9.17 0.08
N GLN A 456 15.64 7.94 0.06
CA GLN A 456 16.37 6.75 -0.38
C GLN A 456 15.56 5.94 -1.40
N LEU A 457 16.20 5.52 -2.48
CA LEU A 457 15.65 4.54 -3.42
C LEU A 457 16.45 3.24 -3.31
N ILE A 458 15.78 2.14 -2.96
CA ILE A 458 16.36 0.79 -2.92
C ILE A 458 15.60 -0.07 -3.92
N VAL A 459 16.32 -0.59 -4.92
CA VAL A 459 15.77 -1.53 -5.90
C VAL A 459 16.64 -2.77 -5.85
N ARG A 460 16.08 -3.89 -5.39
CA ARG A 460 16.86 -5.10 -5.15
C ARG A 460 16.14 -6.39 -5.47
N ASP A 461 16.87 -7.50 -5.50
CA ASP A 461 16.29 -8.84 -5.62
C ASP A 461 15.38 -8.98 -6.86
N GLN A 462 15.85 -8.52 -8.02
CA GLN A 462 15.08 -8.40 -9.29
C GLN A 462 13.93 -7.39 -9.28
N GLY A 463 13.94 -6.42 -8.36
CA GLY A 463 13.01 -5.29 -8.40
C GLY A 463 13.24 -4.37 -9.60
N GLU A 464 12.18 -3.69 -10.04
CA GLU A 464 12.18 -2.96 -11.32
C GLU A 464 11.61 -1.53 -11.17
N VAL A 465 12.27 -0.57 -11.83
CA VAL A 465 11.71 0.74 -12.14
C VAL A 465 11.82 0.92 -13.64
N THR A 466 10.70 0.83 -14.34
CA THR A 466 10.70 0.67 -15.80
C THR A 466 9.76 1.65 -16.47
N VAL A 467 10.31 2.39 -17.41
CA VAL A 467 9.57 3.14 -18.42
C VAL A 467 9.86 2.48 -19.76
N SER A 468 8.87 1.99 -20.50
CA SER A 468 9.24 1.26 -21.73
C SER A 468 8.17 1.22 -22.79
N SER A 469 8.65 1.09 -24.03
CA SER A 469 7.83 0.77 -25.19
C SER A 469 8.26 -0.58 -25.75
N VAL A 470 7.47 -1.62 -25.50
CA VAL A 470 7.82 -3.02 -25.80
C VAL A 470 6.68 -3.75 -26.47
N PHE A 471 6.99 -4.71 -27.34
CA PHE A 471 5.96 -5.51 -27.98
C PHE A 471 5.23 -6.39 -26.95
N ALA A 472 3.91 -6.54 -27.10
CA ALA A 472 3.18 -7.52 -26.31
C ALA A 472 3.67 -8.94 -26.67
N ASN A 473 3.99 -9.73 -25.64
CA ASN A 473 4.28 -11.15 -25.77
C ASN A 473 3.07 -11.80 -26.48
N ASN A 474 3.28 -12.38 -27.68
CA ASN A 474 2.28 -12.94 -28.62
C ASN A 474 1.75 -12.00 -29.72
N ASN A 475 2.31 -10.80 -29.91
CA ASN A 475 1.99 -9.98 -31.08
C ASN A 475 2.80 -10.45 -32.30
N PRO A 476 2.20 -10.78 -33.46
CA PRO A 476 2.97 -10.91 -34.69
C PRO A 476 3.74 -9.61 -34.93
N VAL A 477 5.07 -9.72 -34.98
CA VAL A 477 6.09 -8.66 -34.96
C VAL A 477 5.92 -7.56 -36.06
N ASN A 478 4.92 -7.68 -36.92
CA ASN A 478 4.72 -6.86 -38.12
C ASN A 478 3.45 -6.00 -38.14
N GLN A 479 2.68 -5.87 -37.03
CA GLN A 479 1.36 -5.19 -37.06
C GLN A 479 1.20 -3.96 -36.16
N VAL A 480 2.19 -3.59 -35.34
CA VAL A 480 2.08 -2.41 -34.46
C VAL A 480 3.34 -1.56 -34.55
N ASN A 481 3.21 -0.32 -35.04
CA ASN A 481 4.22 0.71 -34.78
C ASN A 481 4.16 1.01 -33.29
N LEU A 482 5.25 0.80 -32.55
CA LEU A 482 5.31 1.13 -31.14
C LEU A 482 5.41 2.65 -30.92
N GLY A 483 4.73 3.15 -29.89
CA GLY A 483 4.92 4.51 -29.38
C GLY A 483 6.32 4.69 -28.79
N LYS A 484 6.67 5.91 -28.40
CA LYS A 484 7.93 6.21 -27.72
C LYS A 484 7.88 5.73 -26.27
N ALA A 485 9.02 5.31 -25.75
CA ALA A 485 9.19 5.18 -24.30
C ALA A 485 9.18 6.58 -23.66
N GLY A 486 8.61 6.70 -22.46
CA GLY A 486 8.66 7.93 -21.67
C GLY A 486 10.00 8.08 -20.96
N ASN A 487 10.19 9.19 -20.24
CA ASN A 487 11.42 9.46 -19.49
C ASN A 487 11.31 9.03 -18.03
N LEU A 488 12.44 8.66 -17.43
CA LEU A 488 12.58 8.37 -16.00
C LEU A 488 13.40 9.46 -15.32
N ASN A 489 12.79 10.18 -14.39
CA ASN A 489 13.45 11.21 -13.59
C ASN A 489 13.46 10.80 -12.11
N VAL A 490 14.64 10.68 -11.52
CA VAL A 490 14.81 10.31 -10.10
C VAL A 490 15.61 11.38 -9.38
N THR A 491 15.02 11.95 -8.34
CA THR A 491 15.70 12.82 -7.36
C THR A 491 15.79 12.08 -6.03
N ALA A 492 17.00 11.78 -5.55
CA ALA A 492 17.20 11.06 -4.29
C ALA A 492 18.42 11.53 -3.49
N HIS A 493 18.47 11.28 -2.18
CA HIS A 493 19.73 11.41 -1.45
C HIS A 493 20.68 10.26 -1.80
N SER A 494 20.16 9.04 -1.87
CA SER A 494 20.93 7.86 -2.26
C SER A 494 20.09 6.87 -3.06
N ILE A 495 20.73 6.18 -4.00
CA ILE A 495 20.16 5.08 -4.76
C ILE A 495 21.01 3.83 -4.52
N LEU A 496 20.36 2.72 -4.14
CA LEU A 496 20.95 1.38 -4.09
C LEU A 496 20.26 0.51 -5.13
N LEU A 497 21.03 0.00 -6.09
CA LEU A 497 20.65 -1.09 -6.98
C LEU A 497 21.46 -2.32 -6.56
N ASP A 498 20.77 -3.41 -6.23
CA ASP A 498 21.41 -4.62 -5.75
C ASP A 498 20.73 -5.88 -6.31
N ASN A 499 21.47 -6.98 -6.44
CA ASN A 499 20.95 -8.30 -6.83
C ASN A 499 19.93 -8.23 -7.99
N GLN A 500 20.39 -7.78 -9.16
CA GLN A 500 19.58 -7.59 -10.38
C GLN A 500 18.49 -6.52 -10.26
N GLY A 501 18.63 -5.53 -9.36
CA GLY A 501 17.78 -4.34 -9.35
C GLY A 501 18.00 -3.48 -10.60
N THR A 502 16.93 -2.99 -11.22
CA THR A 502 17.00 -2.26 -12.50
C THR A 502 16.28 -0.91 -12.51
N LEU A 503 16.87 0.08 -13.18
CA LEU A 503 16.23 1.33 -13.62
C LEU A 503 16.29 1.38 -15.15
N THR A 504 15.16 1.28 -15.84
CA THR A 504 15.17 1.15 -17.30
C THR A 504 14.21 2.10 -18.00
N SER A 505 14.63 2.52 -19.19
CA SER A 505 13.88 3.35 -20.13
C SER A 505 13.90 2.77 -21.56
N ASN A 506 13.90 1.44 -21.66
CA ASN A 506 14.22 0.71 -22.90
C ASN A 506 13.09 0.79 -23.96
N SER A 507 13.45 0.61 -25.22
CA SER A 507 12.48 0.51 -26.33
C SER A 507 12.83 -0.62 -27.31
N ASP A 508 11.84 -1.45 -27.66
CA ASP A 508 12.04 -2.49 -28.69
C ASP A 508 12.15 -1.92 -30.11
N LEU A 509 11.53 -0.76 -30.37
CA LEU A 509 11.51 -0.06 -31.65
C LEU A 509 11.52 1.46 -31.42
N GLY A 510 12.18 2.21 -32.31
CA GLY A 510 12.17 3.68 -32.26
C GLY A 510 13.20 4.23 -31.27
N ARG A 511 12.89 5.35 -30.62
CA ARG A 511 13.82 5.98 -29.66
C ARG A 511 13.51 5.53 -28.24
N GLY A 512 14.53 5.08 -27.51
CA GLY A 512 14.47 4.84 -26.06
C GLY A 512 14.18 6.13 -25.29
N GLY A 513 13.62 6.00 -24.09
CA GLY A 513 13.38 7.14 -23.23
C GLY A 513 14.68 7.58 -22.53
N ASP A 514 14.73 8.82 -22.07
CA ASP A 514 15.89 9.36 -21.38
C ASP A 514 15.79 9.08 -19.86
N ILE A 515 16.93 8.79 -19.21
CA ILE A 515 17.03 8.66 -17.75
C ILE A 515 17.79 9.86 -17.18
N THR A 516 17.24 10.52 -16.17
CA THR A 516 17.91 11.57 -15.40
C THR A 516 17.93 11.20 -13.92
N LEU A 517 19.13 11.12 -13.33
CA LEU A 517 19.35 10.82 -11.91
C LEU A 517 20.05 11.99 -11.23
N GLU A 518 19.36 12.62 -10.28
CA GLU A 518 19.91 13.64 -9.38
C GLU A 518 20.07 13.02 -7.98
N VAL A 519 21.30 12.61 -7.66
CA VAL A 519 21.64 11.85 -6.45
C VAL A 519 22.55 12.68 -5.54
N ARG A 520 22.10 13.02 -4.34
CA ARG A 520 22.86 13.92 -3.46
C ARG A 520 24.17 13.32 -2.94
N ASP A 521 24.14 12.06 -2.53
CA ASP A 521 25.21 11.43 -1.75
C ASP A 521 25.85 10.23 -2.43
N LEU A 522 25.08 9.20 -2.81
CA LEU A 522 25.64 7.94 -3.32
C LEU A 522 24.69 7.22 -4.27
N LEU A 523 25.21 6.86 -5.45
CA LEU A 523 24.67 5.81 -6.30
C LEU A 523 25.53 4.54 -6.12
N LEU A 524 24.95 3.50 -5.53
CA LEU A 524 25.61 2.21 -5.29
C LEU A 524 24.96 1.14 -6.17
N MET A 525 25.76 0.47 -6.99
CA MET A 525 25.32 -0.61 -7.88
C MET A 525 26.06 -1.90 -7.57
N ARG A 526 25.32 -2.97 -7.30
CA ARG A 526 25.86 -4.26 -6.84
C ARG A 526 25.17 -5.44 -7.54
N HIS A 527 25.88 -6.55 -7.63
CA HIS A 527 25.37 -7.87 -8.03
C HIS A 527 24.44 -7.85 -9.28
N ASN A 528 25.00 -7.54 -10.44
CA ASN A 528 24.35 -7.58 -11.76
C ASN A 528 23.20 -6.58 -11.92
N SER A 529 23.32 -5.38 -11.33
CA SER A 529 22.33 -4.32 -11.41
C SER A 529 22.48 -3.44 -12.64
N GLN A 530 21.38 -2.81 -13.10
CA GLN A 530 21.37 -2.11 -14.39
C GLN A 530 20.69 -0.74 -14.35
N ILE A 531 21.29 0.23 -15.04
CA ILE A 531 20.65 1.47 -15.50
C ILE A 531 20.68 1.47 -17.03
N SER A 532 19.54 1.48 -17.71
CA SER A 532 19.52 1.24 -19.16
C SER A 532 18.50 2.07 -19.94
N THR A 533 18.92 2.63 -21.07
CA THR A 533 18.09 3.30 -22.10
C THR A 533 18.22 2.62 -23.47
N ASN A 534 18.53 1.33 -23.47
CA ASN A 534 18.85 0.57 -24.66
C ASN A 534 17.68 0.52 -25.65
N ALA A 535 18.00 0.55 -26.95
CA ALA A 535 17.02 0.52 -28.02
C ALA A 535 17.30 -0.54 -29.10
N GLY A 536 16.22 -1.13 -29.61
CA GLY A 536 16.25 -2.12 -30.67
C GLY A 536 16.48 -3.54 -30.16
N LYS A 537 15.83 -4.51 -30.82
CA LYS A 537 15.96 -5.94 -30.54
C LYS A 537 16.73 -6.64 -31.65
N THR A 538 17.42 -7.72 -31.30
CA THR A 538 18.08 -8.64 -32.23
C THR A 538 17.07 -9.12 -33.28
N GLY A 539 17.34 -8.91 -34.58
CA GLY A 539 16.46 -9.34 -35.69
C GLY A 539 15.94 -8.23 -36.63
N ASN A 540 16.68 -7.13 -36.80
CA ASN A 540 16.40 -5.99 -37.72
C ASN A 540 15.34 -4.97 -37.29
N LEU A 541 14.88 -4.98 -36.03
CA LEU A 541 14.06 -3.89 -35.50
C LEU A 541 14.98 -2.78 -34.97
N GLY A 542 15.02 -1.66 -35.69
CA GLY A 542 15.92 -0.56 -35.39
C GLY A 542 15.43 0.37 -34.29
N GLY A 543 16.39 1.03 -33.64
CA GLY A 543 16.08 2.03 -32.63
C GLY A 543 17.32 2.81 -32.19
N ASN A 544 17.08 4.02 -31.69
CA ASN A 544 18.12 4.90 -31.16
C ASN A 544 18.07 4.84 -29.63
N GLY A 545 19.21 4.59 -28.99
CA GLY A 545 19.31 4.59 -27.53
C GLY A 545 18.88 5.94 -26.94
N GLY A 546 18.22 5.92 -25.78
CA GLY A 546 17.92 7.14 -25.03
C GLY A 546 19.17 7.67 -24.31
N ASN A 547 19.14 8.92 -23.87
CA ASN A 547 20.25 9.52 -23.13
C ASN A 547 20.19 9.21 -21.64
N ILE A 548 21.35 9.13 -20.99
CA ILE A 548 21.48 8.98 -19.54
C ILE A 548 22.24 10.18 -18.99
N ASN A 549 21.62 10.93 -18.07
CA ASN A 549 22.24 12.01 -17.33
C ASN A 549 22.30 11.64 -15.85
N ILE A 550 23.50 11.58 -15.26
CA ILE A 550 23.69 11.26 -13.85
C ILE A 550 24.50 12.38 -13.20
N ASN A 551 23.91 12.99 -12.18
CA ASN A 551 24.59 13.88 -11.26
C ASN A 551 24.61 13.22 -9.88
N SER A 552 25.79 12.80 -9.42
CA SER A 552 25.92 12.14 -8.12
C SER A 552 27.22 12.52 -7.42
N ARG A 553 27.21 12.77 -6.11
CA ARG A 553 28.48 12.99 -5.38
C ARG A 553 29.42 11.81 -5.57
N PHE A 554 28.94 10.58 -5.38
CA PHE A 554 29.72 9.36 -5.63
C PHE A 554 28.93 8.33 -6.42
N ILE A 555 29.62 7.63 -7.31
CA ILE A 555 29.12 6.43 -7.99
C ILE A 555 30.05 5.28 -7.63
N VAL A 556 29.51 4.20 -7.10
CA VAL A 556 30.27 3.03 -6.65
C VAL A 556 29.65 1.77 -7.23
N ALA A 557 30.47 0.97 -7.90
CA ALA A 557 30.18 -0.41 -8.28
C ALA A 557 31.37 -1.31 -7.93
N VAL A 558 31.17 -2.63 -8.00
CA VAL A 558 32.24 -3.61 -7.84
C VAL A 558 32.64 -4.14 -9.22
N PRO A 559 33.94 -4.12 -9.62
CA PRO A 559 34.34 -4.47 -10.97
C PRO A 559 33.85 -5.82 -11.47
N ASN A 560 33.84 -6.84 -10.61
CA ASN A 560 33.48 -8.22 -10.98
C ASN A 560 32.03 -8.59 -10.66
N GLU A 561 31.16 -7.59 -10.45
CA GLU A 561 29.73 -7.81 -10.20
C GLU A 561 28.85 -7.42 -11.39
N ASN A 562 29.42 -7.12 -12.55
CA ASN A 562 28.69 -6.87 -13.80
C ASN A 562 27.52 -5.86 -13.66
N SER A 563 27.76 -4.74 -12.96
CA SER A 563 26.74 -3.72 -12.77
C SER A 563 26.92 -2.57 -13.76
N ASP A 564 25.90 -2.33 -14.57
CA ASP A 564 26.08 -1.64 -15.86
C ASP A 564 25.19 -0.41 -16.04
N ILE A 565 25.75 0.62 -16.68
CA ILE A 565 25.05 1.81 -17.16
C ILE A 565 25.12 1.82 -18.69
N SER A 566 24.00 1.60 -19.36
CA SER A 566 23.99 1.36 -20.82
C SER A 566 22.98 2.20 -21.59
N ALA A 567 23.45 2.85 -22.66
CA ALA A 567 22.64 3.57 -23.64
C ALA A 567 22.86 3.00 -25.06
N ASN A 568 22.77 1.69 -25.19
CA ASN A 568 23.17 0.96 -26.39
C ASN A 568 22.05 0.92 -27.44
N ALA A 569 22.43 0.68 -28.70
CA ALA A 569 21.51 0.46 -29.80
C ALA A 569 21.86 -0.81 -30.60
N PHE A 570 20.87 -1.46 -31.23
CA PHE A 570 21.14 -2.56 -32.15
C PHE A 570 21.53 -2.07 -33.56
N THR A 571 20.62 -1.41 -34.29
CA THR A 571 20.92 -0.87 -35.64
C THR A 571 20.90 0.65 -35.76
N GLY A 572 20.37 1.38 -34.77
CA GLY A 572 20.34 2.85 -34.77
C GLY A 572 21.53 3.47 -34.04
N THR A 573 21.41 4.71 -33.62
CA THR A 573 22.48 5.40 -32.87
C THR A 573 22.43 5.03 -31.39
N GLY A 574 23.57 4.69 -30.78
CA GLY A 574 23.70 4.66 -29.32
C GLY A 574 23.35 6.04 -28.73
N GLY A 575 22.79 6.04 -27.52
CA GLY A 575 22.47 7.27 -26.79
C GLY A 575 23.71 7.91 -26.17
N ASN A 576 23.58 9.13 -25.65
CA ASN A 576 24.68 9.81 -24.96
C ASN A 576 24.57 9.60 -23.45
N ILE A 577 25.72 9.37 -22.80
CA ILE A 577 25.83 9.23 -21.35
C ILE A 577 26.65 10.40 -20.82
N GLN A 578 26.04 11.24 -19.98
CA GLN A 578 26.70 12.32 -19.25
C GLN A 578 26.71 11.99 -17.76
N ILE A 579 27.91 11.96 -17.16
CA ILE A 579 28.08 11.74 -15.73
C ILE A 579 28.85 12.92 -15.13
N ASN A 580 28.30 13.52 -14.07
CA ASN A 580 28.97 14.49 -13.23
C ASN A 580 29.11 13.90 -11.82
N SER A 581 30.35 13.74 -11.34
CA SER A 581 30.59 13.16 -10.02
C SER A 581 31.88 13.64 -9.35
N GLN A 582 31.93 13.60 -8.02
CA GLN A 582 33.18 13.84 -7.27
C GLN A 582 34.05 12.58 -7.18
N GLY A 583 33.51 11.40 -7.52
CA GLY A 583 34.29 10.17 -7.61
C GLY A 583 33.47 8.99 -8.15
N ILE A 584 34.08 8.22 -9.04
CA ILE A 584 33.47 7.03 -9.69
C ILE A 584 34.37 5.82 -9.43
N PHE A 585 33.88 4.81 -8.72
CA PHE A 585 34.71 3.69 -8.27
C PHE A 585 34.18 2.36 -8.80
N GLY A 586 35.07 1.56 -9.37
CA GLY A 586 34.83 0.16 -9.72
C GLY A 586 33.92 -0.09 -10.92
N ILE A 587 33.60 0.95 -11.68
CA ILE A 587 32.91 0.90 -12.97
C ILE A 587 33.72 1.72 -13.99
N GLU A 588 33.81 1.24 -15.23
CA GLU A 588 34.64 1.87 -16.27
C GLU A 588 33.86 2.03 -17.56
N SER A 589 34.16 3.09 -18.32
CA SER A 589 33.61 3.24 -19.66
C SER A 589 34.33 2.35 -20.66
N ARG A 590 33.56 1.59 -21.45
CA ARG A 590 34.07 0.67 -22.47
C ARG A 590 33.30 0.84 -23.78
N THR A 591 33.93 0.45 -24.88
CA THR A 591 33.33 0.53 -26.22
C THR A 591 32.33 -0.59 -26.51
N LYS A 592 32.36 -1.67 -25.72
CA LYS A 592 31.44 -2.80 -25.78
C LYS A 592 31.21 -3.37 -24.38
N PRO A 593 30.05 -3.98 -24.10
CA PRO A 593 29.79 -4.68 -22.85
C PRO A 593 30.78 -5.83 -22.59
N THR A 594 31.13 -6.04 -21.33
CA THR A 594 31.99 -7.10 -20.81
C THR A 594 31.28 -7.81 -19.64
N GLU A 595 31.96 -8.73 -18.95
CA GLU A 595 31.46 -9.34 -17.70
C GLU A 595 31.80 -8.50 -16.45
N LYS A 596 32.38 -7.31 -16.65
CA LYS A 596 32.72 -6.37 -15.58
C LYS A 596 31.69 -5.25 -15.55
N SER A 597 31.64 -4.54 -14.44
CA SER A 597 30.81 -3.33 -14.34
C SER A 597 31.22 -2.29 -15.40
N ASP A 598 30.27 -1.92 -16.25
CA ASP A 598 30.48 -1.19 -17.51
C ASP A 598 29.64 0.09 -17.66
N ILE A 599 30.22 1.11 -18.30
CA ILE A 599 29.48 2.25 -18.88
C ILE A 599 29.60 2.20 -20.41
N THR A 600 28.50 1.94 -21.12
CA THR A 600 28.52 1.75 -22.58
C THR A 600 27.44 2.55 -23.31
N ALA A 601 27.83 3.20 -24.40
CA ALA A 601 26.96 3.91 -25.33
C ALA A 601 27.14 3.38 -26.76
N SER A 602 27.17 2.06 -26.95
CA SER A 602 27.58 1.43 -28.21
C SER A 602 26.41 1.18 -29.17
N SER A 603 26.71 0.99 -30.45
CA SER A 603 25.77 0.44 -31.43
C SER A 603 26.39 -0.73 -32.19
N GLU A 604 25.63 -1.82 -32.42
CA GLU A 604 26.14 -3.04 -33.07
C GLU A 604 26.24 -2.87 -34.60
N LEU A 605 25.17 -2.39 -35.25
CA LEU A 605 25.10 -2.17 -36.70
C LEU A 605 24.97 -0.68 -37.08
N GLY A 606 24.93 0.21 -36.09
CA GLY A 606 24.79 1.66 -36.28
C GLY A 606 25.98 2.46 -35.74
N VAL A 607 25.71 3.71 -35.32
CA VAL A 607 26.74 4.63 -34.80
C VAL A 607 26.72 4.60 -33.28
N SER A 608 27.88 4.44 -32.64
CA SER A 608 27.98 4.53 -31.18
C SER A 608 27.75 5.97 -30.70
N GLY A 609 27.09 6.12 -29.56
CA GLY A 609 26.94 7.40 -28.86
C GLY A 609 28.19 7.81 -28.10
N VAL A 610 28.09 8.89 -27.33
CA VAL A 610 29.22 9.49 -26.60
C VAL A 610 29.06 9.29 -25.10
N THR A 611 30.14 8.87 -24.43
CA THR A 611 30.26 8.84 -22.97
C THR A 611 31.12 10.02 -22.50
N ASN A 612 30.53 10.97 -21.79
CA ASN A 612 31.23 12.11 -21.19
C ASN A 612 31.20 12.00 -19.66
N ILE A 613 32.38 11.79 -19.06
CA ILE A 613 32.53 11.60 -17.62
C ILE A 613 33.33 12.76 -17.05
N ASN A 614 32.68 13.57 -16.22
CA ASN A 614 33.29 14.64 -15.47
C ASN A 614 33.47 14.21 -14.00
N ALA A 615 34.63 13.64 -13.70
CA ALA A 615 35.04 13.24 -12.35
C ALA A 615 36.56 13.31 -12.19
N PRO A 616 37.09 13.48 -10.95
CA PRO A 616 38.53 13.40 -10.71
C PRO A 616 39.09 12.03 -11.11
N ASN A 617 40.27 12.02 -11.72
CA ASN A 617 40.97 10.77 -12.01
C ASN A 617 41.39 10.10 -10.69
N ASN A 618 40.75 8.99 -10.36
CA ASN A 618 41.02 8.20 -9.14
C ASN A 618 41.73 6.88 -9.43
N SER A 619 42.32 6.70 -10.63
CA SER A 619 43.08 5.50 -11.00
C SER A 619 44.23 5.23 -10.02
N PHE A 620 44.76 6.27 -9.37
CA PHE A 620 45.78 6.15 -8.33
C PHE A 620 45.25 5.50 -7.05
N ILE A 621 43.96 5.64 -6.73
CA ILE A 621 43.34 5.04 -5.53
C ILE A 621 43.10 3.55 -5.77
N GLN A 622 42.59 3.17 -6.95
CA GLN A 622 42.38 1.76 -7.30
C GLN A 622 43.67 0.93 -7.23
N ASN A 623 44.80 1.51 -7.64
CA ASN A 623 46.12 0.87 -7.58
C ASN A 623 46.85 1.05 -6.24
N SER A 624 46.30 1.82 -5.31
CA SER A 624 46.90 2.12 -3.99
C SER A 624 46.10 1.50 -2.83
N PHE A 625 45.03 0.76 -3.13
CA PHE A 625 44.55 -0.29 -2.23
C PHE A 625 45.60 -1.40 -2.23
N ILE A 626 46.62 -1.23 -1.39
CA ILE A 626 47.40 -2.34 -0.87
C ILE A 626 46.37 -3.35 -0.38
N GLU A 627 46.38 -4.57 -0.93
CA GLU A 627 45.74 -5.72 -0.28
C GLU A 627 46.07 -5.60 1.19
N LEU A 628 45.07 -5.58 2.08
CA LEU A 628 45.33 -5.74 3.51
C LEU A 628 46.29 -6.92 3.63
N LEU A 629 47.55 -6.62 3.96
CA LEU A 629 48.61 -7.62 3.96
C LEU A 629 48.07 -8.81 4.76
N PRO A 630 48.01 -10.03 4.21
CA PRO A 630 47.50 -11.19 4.94
C PRO A 630 48.36 -11.50 6.17
N ASN A 631 49.52 -10.86 6.26
CA ASN A 631 50.23 -10.65 7.51
C ASN A 631 49.41 -9.71 8.40
N VAL A 632 48.36 -10.25 9.02
CA VAL A 632 48.08 -9.91 10.42
C VAL A 632 49.44 -9.89 11.08
N ILE A 633 49.87 -8.72 11.56
CA ILE A 633 51.08 -8.62 12.35
C ILE A 633 50.99 -9.72 13.39
N ASP A 634 51.82 -10.76 13.26
CA ASP A 634 51.91 -11.76 14.29
C ASP A 634 52.55 -11.04 15.47
N THR A 635 51.70 -10.52 16.35
CA THR A 635 52.13 -9.85 17.58
C THR A 635 52.96 -10.81 18.44
N LYS A 636 52.87 -12.14 18.24
CA LYS A 636 53.79 -13.10 18.85
C LYS A 636 55.20 -13.00 18.25
N ALA A 637 55.35 -12.77 16.95
CA ALA A 637 56.64 -12.59 16.28
C ALA A 637 57.29 -11.21 16.59
N LEU A 638 56.50 -10.17 16.83
CA LEU A 638 57.00 -8.85 17.25
C LEU A 638 57.35 -8.76 18.75
N ILE A 639 56.70 -9.56 19.60
CA ILE A 639 57.09 -9.72 21.01
C ILE A 639 58.28 -10.68 21.15
N ALA A 640 58.48 -11.61 20.21
CA ALA A 640 59.60 -12.55 20.25
C ALA A 640 60.98 -11.97 19.88
N ASN A 641 61.06 -10.72 19.39
CA ASN A 641 62.31 -10.11 18.92
C ASN A 641 62.78 -8.88 19.72
N SER A 642 62.29 -8.65 20.94
CA SER A 642 62.88 -7.67 21.87
C SER A 642 63.79 -8.35 22.89
N CYS A 643 64.86 -8.97 22.42
CA CYS A 643 65.93 -9.45 23.29
C CYS A 643 67.32 -9.07 22.74
N ILE A 644 67.60 -7.78 22.59
CA ILE A 644 68.96 -7.25 22.80
C ILE A 644 68.88 -5.88 23.48
N SER A 645 68.96 -5.87 24.81
CA SER A 645 69.71 -4.83 25.52
C SER A 645 70.47 -5.52 26.66
N ARG A 646 71.73 -5.85 26.38
CA ARG A 646 72.69 -6.18 27.43
C ARG A 646 73.38 -4.88 27.84
N GLY A 647 73.04 -4.41 29.04
CA GLY A 647 73.95 -3.67 29.92
C GLY A 647 73.87 -2.14 29.85
N ILE A 648 74.07 -1.35 30.90
CA ILE A 648 74.48 -1.55 32.30
C ILE A 648 73.96 -0.32 33.05
N LYS A 649 73.10 -0.50 34.08
CA LYS A 649 72.88 0.34 35.30
C LYS A 649 71.40 0.60 35.64
N ARG A 650 71.12 0.25 36.91
CA ARG A 650 70.13 0.78 37.86
C ARG A 650 68.64 0.60 37.56
N GLU A 651 68.09 -0.31 38.35
CA GLU A 651 66.83 -0.19 39.12
C GLU A 651 65.85 0.90 38.70
N GLU A 652 64.63 0.47 38.36
CA GLU A 652 63.44 0.77 39.14
C GLU A 652 62.34 -0.26 38.79
N ASN A 653 61.56 -0.68 39.78
CA ASN A 653 60.48 -1.65 39.61
C ASN A 653 59.47 -1.14 38.57
N SER A 654 59.18 -1.90 37.52
CA SER A 654 58.05 -1.62 36.64
C SER A 654 57.12 -2.82 36.55
N PHE A 655 55.83 -2.54 36.79
CA PHE A 655 54.73 -3.46 36.60
C PHE A 655 53.78 -2.81 35.59
N THR A 656 53.67 -3.41 34.41
CA THR A 656 52.82 -2.89 33.33
C THR A 656 51.61 -3.80 33.15
N ILE A 657 50.42 -3.28 33.48
CA ILE A 657 49.15 -3.87 33.07
C ILE A 657 48.78 -3.25 31.72
N THR A 658 48.85 -4.03 30.63
CA THR A 658 48.16 -3.68 29.39
C THR A 658 46.75 -4.26 29.43
N GLY A 659 45.86 -3.57 30.14
CA GLY A 659 44.42 -3.74 29.99
C GLY A 659 43.93 -2.71 28.98
N SER A 660 43.11 -3.11 28.02
CA SER A 660 42.37 -2.15 27.19
C SER A 660 41.40 -1.38 28.09
N GLY A 661 41.83 -0.20 28.53
CA GLY A 661 40.98 0.77 29.20
C GLY A 661 39.72 1.00 28.38
N ALA A 662 38.58 0.87 29.03
CA ALA A 662 37.27 0.87 28.40
C ALA A 662 36.99 2.17 27.61
N LEU A 663 36.47 2.03 26.37
CA LEU A 663 35.16 2.52 25.88
C LEU A 663 35.08 2.38 24.34
N ARG A 664 33.93 1.92 23.83
CA ARG A 664 33.62 1.77 22.38
C ARG A 664 33.45 3.13 21.71
N ASN A 665 33.49 3.19 20.37
CA ASN A 665 32.58 4.01 19.54
C ASN A 665 32.79 3.78 18.02
N SER A 666 32.14 2.77 17.41
CA SER A 666 31.49 2.81 16.06
C SER A 666 31.11 1.40 15.55
N PRO A 667 30.11 1.27 14.66
CA PRO A 667 29.82 0.01 13.96
C PRO A 667 30.94 -0.32 12.97
N GLY A 668 31.68 -1.42 13.20
CA GLY A 668 32.73 -1.91 12.30
C GLY A 668 33.99 -2.49 12.94
N ASP A 669 34.18 -2.36 14.26
CA ASP A 669 35.39 -2.88 14.93
C ASP A 669 35.45 -4.42 14.97
N VAL A 670 36.65 -4.96 14.74
CA VAL A 670 36.95 -6.41 14.77
C VAL A 670 36.76 -6.97 16.19
N LEU A 671 36.14 -8.14 16.28
CA LEU A 671 35.97 -8.90 17.53
C LEU A 671 37.33 -9.13 18.21
N ILE A 672 37.51 -8.55 19.40
CA ILE A 672 38.62 -8.92 20.29
C ILE A 672 38.40 -10.35 20.75
N SER A 673 39.45 -11.15 20.65
CA SER A 673 39.49 -12.57 21.03
C SER A 673 39.06 -12.81 22.49
N ILE A 674 38.14 -13.75 22.71
CA ILE A 674 37.61 -14.20 24.01
C ILE A 674 38.40 -15.38 24.60
N TYR A 675 39.74 -15.41 24.54
CA TYR A 675 40.47 -16.48 25.24
C TYR A 675 40.43 -16.26 26.77
N PRO A 676 39.88 -17.21 27.55
CA PRO A 676 40.03 -17.21 29.00
C PRO A 676 41.46 -17.62 29.39
N THR A 677 42.07 -16.90 30.33
CA THR A 677 43.39 -17.20 30.88
C THR A 677 43.30 -18.05 32.14
N GLY A 678 43.39 -19.38 31.98
CA GLY A 678 43.84 -20.33 33.02
C GLY A 678 42.83 -20.84 34.06
N GLU A 679 42.97 -22.12 34.45
CA GLU A 679 42.22 -22.78 35.55
C GLU A 679 42.83 -22.48 36.94
N VAL A 680 41.97 -22.35 37.95
CA VAL A 680 42.34 -22.18 39.36
C VAL A 680 42.20 -23.51 40.12
N ARG A 681 43.22 -23.91 40.88
CA ARG A 681 43.14 -25.00 41.88
C ARG A 681 43.44 -24.48 43.29
N SER A 682 42.77 -25.06 44.28
CA SER A 682 42.93 -24.72 45.71
C SER A 682 44.12 -25.46 46.34
N VAL A 683 44.80 -24.82 47.30
CA VAL A 683 45.91 -25.41 48.08
C VAL A 683 45.49 -25.53 49.55
N GLU A 684 45.84 -26.64 50.20
CA GLU A 684 45.56 -26.90 51.63
C GLU A 684 46.46 -26.07 52.58
N PRO A 685 45.96 -25.68 53.77
CA PRO A 685 46.67 -24.76 54.66
C PRO A 685 47.69 -25.49 55.56
N ILE A 686 48.91 -24.96 55.65
CA ILE A 686 49.95 -25.45 56.60
C ILE A 686 50.09 -24.49 57.78
N SER A 687 50.24 -25.07 58.99
CA SER A 687 49.97 -24.47 60.31
C SER A 687 51.22 -24.08 61.13
N ARG A 688 52.02 -23.10 60.69
CA ARG A 688 52.85 -22.36 61.67
C ARG A 688 53.09 -20.88 61.33
N PRO A 689 53.00 -19.97 62.30
CA PRO A 689 53.36 -18.56 62.11
C PRO A 689 54.88 -18.34 62.17
N TRP A 690 55.34 -17.37 61.37
CA TRP A 690 56.74 -16.96 61.18
C TRP A 690 57.38 -16.29 62.43
N LYS A 691 58.71 -16.39 62.62
CA LYS A 691 59.46 -15.73 63.71
C LYS A 691 60.64 -14.89 63.18
N LYS A 692 61.01 -13.84 63.95
CA LYS A 692 62.08 -12.90 63.61
C LYS A 692 63.45 -13.60 63.56
N GLY A 693 64.03 -13.67 62.36
CA GLY A 693 65.28 -14.39 62.06
C GLY A 693 65.11 -15.48 61.00
N ASP A 694 63.88 -15.92 60.72
CA ASP A 694 63.59 -16.75 59.56
C ASP A 694 63.83 -15.91 58.28
N PRO A 695 64.40 -16.51 57.21
CA PRO A 695 64.69 -15.78 55.97
C PRO A 695 63.41 -15.14 55.43
N ILE A 696 63.50 -13.87 55.02
CA ILE A 696 62.44 -13.20 54.28
C ILE A 696 62.45 -13.83 52.90
N ILE A 697 61.48 -14.70 52.65
CA ILE A 697 61.27 -15.32 51.34
C ILE A 697 60.23 -14.46 50.64
N GLU A 698 60.58 -13.93 49.46
CA GLU A 698 59.64 -13.16 48.67
C GLU A 698 58.43 -14.03 48.29
N PRO A 699 57.21 -13.52 48.45
CA PRO A 699 56.01 -14.27 48.09
C PRO A 699 55.96 -14.44 46.59
N GLN A 700 55.80 -15.68 46.15
CA GLN A 700 55.74 -16.02 44.73
C GLN A 700 54.32 -15.85 44.15
N GLY A 701 53.31 -15.65 45.02
CA GLY A 701 51.95 -15.39 44.61
C GLY A 701 51.12 -14.62 45.65
N LEU A 702 50.11 -13.91 45.15
CA LEU A 702 49.07 -13.23 45.94
C LEU A 702 47.75 -13.98 45.71
N TYR A 703 47.11 -14.40 46.79
CA TYR A 703 45.90 -15.22 46.76
C TYR A 703 44.76 -14.50 47.49
N ARG A 704 43.56 -14.54 46.93
CA ARG A 704 42.36 -13.98 47.56
C ARG A 704 41.55 -15.10 48.19
N LEU A 705 41.33 -15.02 49.49
CA LEU A 705 40.45 -15.94 50.22
C LEU A 705 38.98 -15.64 49.89
N PRO A 706 38.07 -16.62 50.10
CA PRO A 706 36.64 -16.43 49.84
C PRO A 706 36.00 -15.28 50.62
N ASN A 707 36.56 -14.92 51.79
CA ASN A 707 36.12 -13.77 52.59
C ASN A 707 36.66 -12.42 52.08
N GLY A 708 37.41 -12.41 50.97
CA GLY A 708 37.91 -11.22 50.31
C GLY A 708 39.29 -10.74 50.76
N GLN A 709 39.88 -11.33 51.81
CA GLN A 709 41.25 -10.99 52.23
C GLN A 709 42.29 -11.52 51.25
N LEU A 710 43.34 -10.72 51.03
CA LEU A 710 44.48 -11.08 50.21
C LEU A 710 45.63 -11.56 51.10
N ILE A 711 46.21 -12.70 50.76
CA ILE A 711 47.35 -13.30 51.43
C ILE A 711 48.46 -13.58 50.43
N LEU A 712 49.68 -13.27 50.84
CA LEU A 712 50.90 -13.55 50.11
C LEU A 712 51.41 -14.94 50.54
N SER A 713 51.57 -15.86 49.59
CA SER A 713 52.06 -17.21 49.88
C SER A 713 53.15 -17.63 48.90
N ARG A 714 54.02 -18.53 49.35
CA ARG A 714 54.87 -19.34 48.47
C ARG A 714 54.01 -20.47 47.90
N SER A 715 54.20 -20.79 46.62
CA SER A 715 53.58 -21.96 45.98
C SER A 715 53.99 -23.24 46.72
N CYS A 716 53.01 -24.13 46.97
CA CYS A 716 53.33 -25.53 47.26
C CYS A 716 53.63 -26.26 45.95
#